data_AF-A0A8A3NYC2-F1
#
_entry.id   AF-A0A8A3NYC2-F1
#
_cell.length_a   1.000
_cell.length_b   1.000
_cell.length_c   1.000
_cell.angle_alpha   90.00
_cell.angle_beta   90.00
_cell.angle_gamma   90.00
#
_symmetry.space_group_name_H-M   'P 1'
#
loop_
_entity.id
_entity.type
_entity.pdbx_description
1 polymer ?
#
loop_
_entity_poly.entity_id
_entity_poly.type
_entity_poly.pdbx_seq_one_letter_code
_entity_poly.pdbx_strand_id
1 'polypeptide(L)'
;MADTIHETPEWETPTPKKSFFRRHNIFSKPEPTLPVTKEGSSDSSGNAAATGTFEKPKPTLIERFNDAVPRNRKYFGRSRKVFLLIVGGAIALLLVLILALGLGLGLKHSSSKALPLPSNGGIFTGDLTYYAPALGACGITSSSTESICAVSHLVFDAASTSSNPNANPLCGKKIRITRQKESGGGNNTVDVTVVDRCVGCKAEDLDLSLSVFEKLAQEAEGRVTGKNLSISFGIFQIDLCIIPIPAIFTYKSSGMAWIARGQSSFVQDTPNGHTSAVPAIATHRGSLWCLWSDPSGDLYYAIGDNDTFQTRVPFPDQGIPVMADLLGRLHAVIVRADGEIAHYEYDNLGKDWALLTILDRQSGLWTNATPALISHHNNLMLVYIQDTYLYYSTWTLYSEDRPVWSYPQEVSGISKVSGIPAMFVLNGDLHVLCASSDENNLILGFKYSLPEDVWNSCDDVSEGKAAQGVSATSFGDSAFLAFLENGPGDTSHVIYMSEYKDGMWHPHETIAGQASFDPPQLAVLNGRINCIFNSNDESRELLWYSKSLLDYSLSSWMAQIPDDTLLSDMTIPGTHDSCAESNIPFVRTQYLSIASQLKAGIRFLDLRVRLHSDDQLYMYHGGIPIHMPFYLKFDFVMQEVFDFLSQHSQEAVLISINNDDKSEQDPPSTFYSAIAKHITSVPPYPSGQPRWITSNAPSTLGDSRGKAVLLRRYKCADDLAPEEKMGVDLSGWLNNNPDFILETESGVTVHLQDKWQYSDIISLKGLIESKYEFVVHMLEKARDGAREEWFINFMSAVGDPVQKGEVAESHWIAVGAHSKLIGVFVQGMNSTLRSKFNWGIKKRYGIIAMDYPELPKNSDLVALMIG
;
A
#
# COMPACT_ATOMS: atom_id res chain seq x y z
N MET A 1 -16.15 71.54 31.88
CA MET A 1 -17.35 72.17 31.32
C MET A 1 -17.44 71.77 29.86
N ALA A 2 -18.57 71.40 29.28
CA ALA A 2 -19.84 70.85 29.81
C ALA A 2 -20.62 70.40 28.55
N ASP A 3 -21.40 69.33 28.62
CA ASP A 3 -22.13 68.80 27.46
C ASP A 3 -23.24 69.74 26.96
N THR A 4 -23.67 69.58 25.71
CA THR A 4 -25.02 70.01 25.28
C THR A 4 -25.52 69.15 24.12
N ILE A 5 -26.73 68.62 24.25
CA ILE A 5 -27.49 67.83 23.26
C ILE A 5 -28.92 68.38 23.27
N HIS A 6 -29.57 68.53 22.11
CA HIS A 6 -31.04 68.57 21.93
C HIS A 6 -31.33 68.11 20.47
N GLU A 7 -32.09 67.04 20.22
CA GLU A 7 -33.58 66.92 20.15
C GLU A 7 -34.16 67.48 18.82
N THR A 8 -34.85 66.74 17.92
CA THR A 8 -36.08 65.87 17.94
C THR A 8 -37.41 66.63 17.94
N PRO A 9 -38.59 66.02 17.63
CA PRO A 9 -38.99 65.19 16.45
C PRO A 9 -40.37 65.67 15.88
N GLU A 10 -41.10 64.86 15.06
CA GLU A 10 -42.58 64.62 15.20
C GLU A 10 -43.15 63.49 14.26
N TRP A 11 -44.45 63.18 14.45
CA TRP A 11 -45.37 62.05 14.11
C TRP A 11 -45.82 61.87 12.62
N GLU A 12 -46.63 60.90 12.12
CA GLU A 12 -47.07 59.53 12.51
C GLU A 12 -47.66 58.67 11.32
N THR A 13 -47.99 57.40 11.64
CA THR A 13 -48.57 56.18 10.96
C THR A 13 -50.06 56.22 10.41
N PRO A 14 -50.75 55.12 9.95
CA PRO A 14 -50.40 53.80 9.30
C PRO A 14 -51.38 53.11 8.25
N THR A 15 -50.87 52.47 7.18
CA THR A 15 -51.32 51.14 6.55
C THR A 15 -52.80 50.92 6.03
N PRO A 16 -53.30 49.73 5.52
CA PRO A 16 -52.71 48.41 5.17
C PRO A 16 -53.22 47.63 3.87
N LYS A 17 -52.41 46.63 3.38
CA LYS A 17 -52.77 45.38 2.59
C LYS A 17 -53.40 45.54 1.16
N LYS A 18 -53.21 44.69 0.12
CA LYS A 18 -53.00 43.21 -0.01
C LYS A 18 -52.39 42.84 -1.43
N SER A 19 -52.25 41.56 -1.81
CA SER A 19 -51.50 41.07 -3.02
C SER A 19 -52.32 40.28 -4.07
N PHE A 20 -51.81 40.10 -5.32
CA PHE A 20 -52.06 38.92 -6.21
C PHE A 20 -51.06 38.78 -7.42
N PHE A 21 -51.26 37.79 -8.32
CA PHE A 21 -50.31 37.21 -9.33
C PHE A 21 -50.38 37.78 -10.79
N ARG A 22 -49.31 37.55 -11.62
CA ARG A 22 -49.24 36.62 -12.81
C ARG A 22 -48.53 37.12 -14.13
N ARG A 23 -47.48 36.38 -14.55
CA ARG A 23 -46.87 36.05 -15.91
C ARG A 23 -46.99 36.93 -17.20
N HIS A 24 -45.91 36.83 -18.01
CA HIS A 24 -45.79 36.94 -19.51
C HIS A 24 -45.94 38.37 -20.12
N ASN A 25 -45.41 38.78 -21.31
CA ASN A 25 -44.47 38.30 -22.38
C ASN A 25 -44.16 39.52 -23.35
N ILE A 26 -43.47 39.56 -24.51
CA ILE A 26 -42.79 38.65 -25.49
C ILE A 26 -41.79 39.46 -26.42
N PHE A 27 -40.67 38.87 -26.90
CA PHE A 27 -39.80 39.27 -28.08
C PHE A 27 -39.12 40.67 -28.09
N SER A 28 -38.13 41.04 -28.96
CA SER A 28 -37.48 40.44 -30.16
C SER A 28 -35.97 40.82 -30.31
N LYS A 29 -35.24 40.08 -31.18
CA LYS A 29 -33.90 40.36 -31.81
C LYS A 29 -34.12 40.82 -33.30
N PRO A 30 -33.12 41.07 -34.22
CA PRO A 30 -31.68 40.73 -34.20
C PRO A 30 -30.65 41.77 -34.79
N GLU A 31 -29.34 41.51 -34.61
CA GLU A 31 -28.17 41.56 -35.58
C GLU A 31 -27.83 42.78 -36.49
N PRO A 32 -26.62 42.82 -37.17
CA PRO A 32 -25.35 42.08 -37.02
C PRO A 32 -24.04 42.95 -37.08
N THR A 33 -22.87 42.28 -37.25
CA THR A 33 -21.56 42.74 -37.83
C THR A 33 -20.71 43.80 -37.08
N LEU A 34 -19.49 43.56 -36.55
CA LEU A 34 -18.17 43.13 -37.15
C LEU A 34 -17.66 44.04 -38.32
N PRO A 35 -16.33 44.23 -38.56
CA PRO A 35 -15.12 43.64 -37.92
C PRO A 35 -13.82 44.54 -37.78
N VAL A 36 -12.72 43.93 -37.27
CA VAL A 36 -11.32 43.94 -37.82
C VAL A 36 -10.31 45.12 -37.61
N THR A 37 -9.27 44.86 -36.76
CA THR A 37 -7.81 45.14 -36.94
C THR A 37 -7.25 46.59 -36.88
N LYS A 38 -5.92 46.89 -36.79
CA LYS A 38 -4.64 46.13 -36.60
C LYS A 38 -3.51 47.07 -36.10
N GLU A 39 -2.43 46.50 -35.53
CA GLU A 39 -1.01 46.96 -35.54
C GLU A 39 -0.63 48.39 -35.03
N GLY A 40 0.57 48.68 -34.49
CA GLY A 40 1.71 47.81 -34.14
C GLY A 40 2.94 48.59 -33.62
N SER A 41 3.90 47.87 -33.00
CA SER A 41 5.36 48.13 -32.87
C SER A 41 5.96 49.49 -32.40
N SER A 42 6.93 49.37 -31.48
CA SER A 42 8.27 50.05 -31.41
C SER A 42 8.40 51.50 -30.90
N ASP A 43 9.43 51.89 -30.11
CA ASP A 43 10.32 51.12 -29.21
C ASP A 43 11.19 51.98 -28.23
N SER A 44 11.88 51.28 -27.30
CA SER A 44 13.19 51.60 -26.68
C SER A 44 13.40 52.75 -25.66
N SER A 45 13.96 52.38 -24.49
CA SER A 45 14.75 53.19 -23.52
C SER A 45 14.07 54.36 -22.76
N GLY A 46 14.39 54.64 -21.48
CA GLY A 46 15.26 53.96 -20.52
C GLY A 46 15.33 54.65 -19.13
N ASN A 47 16.00 54.01 -18.17
CA ASN A 47 16.36 54.49 -16.81
C ASN A 47 15.26 54.79 -15.75
N ALA A 48 14.99 53.74 -14.96
CA ALA A 48 14.80 53.68 -13.50
C ALA A 48 14.59 54.97 -12.66
N ALA A 49 13.53 54.94 -11.85
CA ALA A 49 13.46 55.51 -10.50
C ALA A 49 12.69 54.54 -9.58
N ALA A 50 13.06 54.44 -8.30
CA ALA A 50 12.51 53.43 -7.39
C ALA A 50 11.35 53.95 -6.52
N THR A 51 10.29 53.14 -6.40
CA THR A 51 9.22 53.30 -5.39
C THR A 51 8.87 51.93 -4.80
N GLY A 52 9.05 51.78 -3.49
CA GLY A 52 8.75 50.52 -2.79
C GLY A 52 7.26 50.34 -2.56
N THR A 53 6.74 49.15 -2.87
CA THR A 53 5.38 48.73 -2.53
C THR A 53 5.37 48.08 -1.14
N PHE A 54 4.56 48.62 -0.22
CA PHE A 54 4.33 48.00 1.09
C PHE A 54 3.60 46.66 0.94
N GLU A 55 4.18 45.59 1.51
CA GLU A 55 3.43 44.36 1.76
C GLU A 55 2.27 44.60 2.74
N LYS A 56 1.15 43.91 2.55
CA LYS A 56 0.10 43.85 3.56
C LYS A 56 0.46 42.76 4.59
N PRO A 57 0.33 43.02 5.90
CA PRO A 57 0.62 42.01 6.92
C PRO A 57 -0.30 40.79 6.79
N LYS A 58 0.24 39.60 7.06
CA LYS A 58 -0.50 38.33 7.03
C LYS A 58 -1.59 38.32 8.13
N PRO A 59 -2.81 37.80 7.87
CA PRO A 59 -3.91 37.86 8.82
C PRO A 59 -3.65 37.02 10.08
N THR A 60 -3.96 37.61 11.22
CA THR A 60 -3.77 37.06 12.56
C THR A 60 -4.64 35.83 12.83
N LEU A 61 -4.31 35.07 13.88
CA LEU A 61 -5.15 33.97 14.37
C LEU A 61 -6.59 34.41 14.70
N ILE A 62 -6.78 35.65 15.16
CA ILE A 62 -8.10 36.22 15.46
C ILE A 62 -8.91 36.45 14.19
N GLU A 63 -8.27 36.91 13.11
CA GLU A 63 -8.89 37.11 11.80
C GLU A 63 -9.24 35.77 11.15
N ARG A 64 -8.29 34.83 11.09
CA ARG A 64 -8.54 33.45 10.60
C ARG A 64 -9.69 32.76 11.36
N PHE A 65 -9.80 32.96 12.68
CA PHE A 65 -10.92 32.46 13.49
C PHE A 65 -12.24 33.21 13.28
N ASN A 66 -12.20 34.47 12.84
CA ASN A 66 -13.40 35.20 12.40
C ASN A 66 -13.84 34.77 11.00
N ASP A 67 -12.93 34.36 10.11
CA ASP A 67 -13.24 33.87 8.77
C ASP A 67 -13.78 32.44 8.80
N ALA A 68 -13.18 31.56 9.61
CA ALA A 68 -13.65 30.19 9.83
C ALA A 68 -15.00 30.14 10.59
N VAL A 69 -15.25 31.11 11.48
CA VAL A 69 -16.50 31.22 12.24
C VAL A 69 -17.07 32.65 12.13
N PRO A 70 -17.64 33.07 10.98
CA PRO A 70 -18.19 34.41 10.79
C PRO A 70 -19.14 34.86 11.91
N ARG A 71 -18.91 36.09 12.42
CA ARG A 71 -19.70 36.69 13.53
C ARG A 71 -21.20 36.80 13.21
N ASN A 72 -21.52 36.94 11.92
CA ASN A 72 -22.86 37.26 11.44
C ASN A 72 -23.68 36.00 11.05
N ARG A 73 -23.09 34.80 11.14
CA ARG A 73 -23.75 33.52 10.84
C ARG A 73 -24.33 32.91 12.13
N LYS A 74 -25.46 32.20 12.01
CA LYS A 74 -26.01 31.35 13.08
C LYS A 74 -25.50 29.91 12.91
N TYR A 75 -25.20 29.24 14.02
CA TYR A 75 -24.69 27.87 14.07
C TYR A 75 -25.70 27.02 14.83
N PHE A 76 -26.26 25.99 14.18
CA PHE A 76 -27.35 25.18 14.72
C PHE A 76 -28.50 26.02 15.31
N GLY A 77 -28.89 27.08 14.57
CA GLY A 77 -29.91 28.07 14.98
C GLY A 77 -29.46 29.09 16.05
N ARG A 78 -28.36 28.85 16.76
CA ARG A 78 -27.86 29.66 17.88
C ARG A 78 -26.85 30.73 17.40
N SER A 79 -26.61 31.74 18.24
CA SER A 79 -25.60 32.78 17.97
C SER A 79 -24.17 32.27 18.18
N ARG A 80 -23.17 32.85 17.51
CA ARG A 80 -21.75 32.46 17.64
C ARG A 80 -21.29 32.38 19.11
N LYS A 81 -21.71 33.32 19.97
CA LYS A 81 -21.38 33.31 21.40
C LYS A 81 -21.88 32.04 22.10
N VAL A 82 -23.13 31.65 21.87
CA VAL A 82 -23.73 30.45 22.49
C VAL A 82 -23.14 29.17 21.91
N PHE A 83 -22.85 29.12 20.61
CA PHE A 83 -22.18 27.98 19.98
C PHE A 83 -20.78 27.73 20.58
N LEU A 84 -19.95 28.77 20.69
CA LEU A 84 -18.60 28.65 21.24
C LEU A 84 -18.59 28.26 22.73
N LEU A 85 -19.56 28.72 23.53
CA LEU A 85 -19.71 28.29 24.93
C LEU A 85 -20.04 26.79 25.06
N ILE A 86 -20.85 26.24 24.15
CA ILE A 86 -21.19 24.81 24.14
C ILE A 86 -19.95 23.97 23.77
N VAL A 87 -19.23 24.37 22.72
CA VAL A 87 -18.00 23.67 22.28
C VAL A 87 -16.91 23.72 23.36
N GLY A 88 -16.67 24.89 23.96
CA GLY A 88 -15.70 25.03 25.06
C GLY A 88 -16.08 24.22 26.30
N GLY A 89 -17.37 24.16 26.65
CA GLY A 89 -17.87 23.34 27.76
C GLY A 89 -17.66 21.84 27.54
N ALA A 90 -17.88 21.34 26.32
CA ALA A 90 -17.64 19.93 25.97
C ALA A 90 -16.15 19.55 26.07
N ILE A 91 -15.25 20.42 25.58
CA ILE A 91 -13.79 20.20 25.65
C ILE A 91 -13.32 20.20 27.12
N ALA A 92 -13.81 21.13 27.94
CA ALA A 92 -13.47 21.17 29.36
C ALA A 92 -13.92 19.90 30.12
N LEU A 93 -15.11 19.37 29.80
CA LEU A 93 -15.61 18.13 30.40
C LEU A 93 -14.72 16.92 30.04
N LEU A 94 -14.27 16.84 28.79
CA LEU A 94 -13.39 15.76 28.30
C LEU A 94 -12.04 15.75 29.02
N LEU A 95 -11.41 16.93 29.20
CA LEU A 95 -10.12 17.07 29.87
C LEU A 95 -10.16 16.66 31.35
N VAL A 96 -11.26 16.97 32.06
CA VAL A 96 -11.46 16.53 33.45
C VAL A 96 -11.58 15.00 33.55
N LEU A 97 -12.25 14.36 32.57
CA LEU A 97 -12.38 12.90 32.49
C LEU A 97 -11.03 12.20 32.29
N ILE A 98 -10.16 12.76 31.44
CA ILE A 98 -8.81 12.26 31.19
C ILE A 98 -7.93 12.39 32.45
N LEU A 99 -7.98 13.55 33.12
CA LEU A 99 -7.22 13.78 34.36
C LEU A 99 -7.66 12.88 35.52
N ALA A 100 -8.94 12.53 35.61
CA ALA A 100 -9.46 11.63 36.64
C ALA A 100 -8.96 10.18 36.50
N LEU A 101 -8.66 9.74 35.27
CA LEU A 101 -8.14 8.39 34.99
C LEU A 101 -6.63 8.26 35.27
N GLY A 102 -5.86 9.34 35.12
CA GLY A 102 -4.39 9.31 35.23
C GLY A 102 -3.79 9.29 36.65
N LEU A 103 -4.62 9.39 37.70
CA LEU A 103 -4.16 9.51 39.10
C LEU A 103 -4.20 8.20 39.90
N GLY A 104 -4.64 7.08 39.29
CA GLY A 104 -4.66 5.76 39.91
C GLY A 104 -3.46 4.89 39.52
N LEU A 105 -2.83 4.27 40.53
CA LEU A 105 -1.80 3.22 40.46
C LEU A 105 -0.36 3.67 40.11
N GLY A 106 0.54 3.56 41.10
CA GLY A 106 2.00 3.67 40.91
C GLY A 106 2.81 3.34 42.17
N LEU A 107 4.06 2.90 41.97
CA LEU A 107 5.06 2.46 42.98
C LEU A 107 4.76 1.07 43.62
N LYS A 108 5.73 0.17 43.83
CA LYS A 108 7.18 0.35 44.09
C LYS A 108 8.04 -0.81 43.53
N HIS A 109 9.37 -0.73 43.70
CA HIS A 109 10.38 -1.54 42.98
C HIS A 109 11.39 -2.25 43.92
N SER A 110 11.97 -3.36 43.47
CA SER A 110 13.24 -3.95 43.96
C SER A 110 13.85 -4.84 42.87
N SER A 111 15.18 -5.03 42.85
CA SER A 111 15.91 -5.70 41.77
C SER A 111 16.58 -7.01 42.20
N SER A 112 16.84 -7.89 41.22
CA SER A 112 17.88 -8.93 41.28
C SER A 112 18.65 -8.97 39.95
N LYS A 113 19.79 -9.68 39.91
CA LYS A 113 20.76 -9.56 38.81
C LYS A 113 20.28 -10.24 37.52
N ALA A 114 20.39 -9.54 36.39
CA ALA A 114 20.11 -10.09 35.08
C ALA A 114 21.10 -11.21 34.70
N LEU A 115 20.55 -12.34 34.26
CA LEU A 115 21.21 -13.28 33.36
C LEU A 115 20.86 -12.88 31.91
N PRO A 116 21.67 -13.23 30.90
CA PRO A 116 21.35 -12.90 29.51
C PRO A 116 20.05 -13.59 29.07
N LEU A 117 19.14 -12.81 28.49
CA LEU A 117 17.92 -13.35 27.87
C LEU A 117 18.29 -14.11 26.58
N PRO A 118 17.58 -15.20 26.25
CA PRO A 118 17.75 -15.88 24.97
C PRO A 118 17.31 -14.95 23.84
N SER A 119 18.28 -14.41 23.10
CA SER A 119 18.03 -13.66 21.87
C SER A 119 17.60 -14.61 20.75
N ASN A 120 16.80 -14.08 19.82
CA ASN A 120 16.28 -14.83 18.67
C ASN A 120 17.42 -15.54 17.91
N GLY A 121 17.30 -16.85 17.69
CA GLY A 121 18.29 -17.66 16.96
C GLY A 121 19.25 -18.51 17.80
N GLY A 122 19.24 -18.42 19.13
CA GLY A 122 20.01 -19.33 19.98
C GLY A 122 19.45 -20.76 20.02
N ILE A 123 20.33 -21.76 19.91
CA ILE A 123 20.06 -23.17 20.26
C ILE A 123 20.60 -23.41 21.68
N PHE A 124 19.72 -23.86 22.57
CA PHE A 124 20.00 -24.15 23.97
C PHE A 124 19.75 -25.63 24.28
N THR A 125 20.28 -26.11 25.41
CA THR A 125 20.13 -27.50 25.86
C THR A 125 19.81 -27.53 27.36
N GLY A 126 18.57 -27.86 27.71
CA GLY A 126 18.11 -28.02 29.10
C GLY A 126 17.25 -29.26 29.28
N ASP A 127 16.78 -29.48 30.51
CA ASP A 127 15.90 -30.61 30.82
C ASP A 127 14.44 -30.31 30.42
N LEU A 128 13.68 -31.35 30.08
CA LEU A 128 12.23 -31.28 29.92
C LEU A 128 11.53 -31.96 31.09
N THR A 129 10.49 -31.34 31.63
CA THR A 129 9.48 -31.97 32.51
C THR A 129 8.07 -31.75 31.94
N TYR A 130 7.04 -32.23 32.63
CA TYR A 130 5.66 -31.90 32.31
C TYR A 130 4.84 -31.52 33.54
N TYR A 131 3.81 -30.71 33.33
CA TYR A 131 2.87 -30.26 34.35
C TYR A 131 1.41 -30.43 33.90
N ALA A 132 0.48 -30.28 34.85
CA ALA A 132 -0.95 -30.19 34.58
C ALA A 132 -1.34 -28.70 34.41
N PRO A 133 -1.65 -28.22 33.20
CA PRO A 133 -1.88 -26.80 32.95
C PRO A 133 -3.20 -26.29 33.54
N ALA A 134 -3.24 -25.01 33.84
CA ALA A 134 -4.39 -24.28 34.37
C ALA A 134 -4.32 -22.81 33.91
N LEU A 135 -4.74 -21.85 34.73
CA LEU A 135 -4.47 -20.43 34.51
C LEU A 135 -2.98 -20.13 34.74
N GLY A 136 -2.22 -20.03 33.65
CA GLY A 136 -0.78 -19.77 33.68
C GLY A 136 -0.43 -18.29 33.89
N ALA A 137 0.85 -18.02 34.16
CA ALA A 137 1.38 -16.68 34.41
C ALA A 137 1.20 -15.67 33.26
N CYS A 138 0.91 -16.13 32.03
CA CYS A 138 0.52 -15.26 30.94
C CYS A 138 -0.96 -14.81 30.98
N GLY A 139 -1.73 -15.23 31.99
CA GLY A 139 -3.16 -14.96 32.08
C GLY A 139 -4.03 -15.87 31.20
N ILE A 140 -3.46 -16.94 30.65
CA ILE A 140 -4.12 -17.87 29.73
C ILE A 140 -4.46 -19.15 30.49
N THR A 141 -5.75 -19.51 30.55
CA THR A 141 -6.17 -20.84 30.99
C THR A 141 -5.95 -21.83 29.86
N SER A 142 -5.07 -22.81 30.10
CA SER A 142 -4.66 -23.82 29.11
C SER A 142 -4.90 -25.23 29.66
N SER A 143 -4.92 -26.24 28.80
CA SER A 143 -5.09 -27.66 29.17
C SER A 143 -3.89 -28.55 28.77
N SER A 144 -3.87 -29.78 29.29
CA SER A 144 -2.78 -30.75 29.05
C SER A 144 -2.74 -31.32 27.63
N THR A 145 -3.73 -31.02 26.78
CA THR A 145 -3.78 -31.47 25.37
C THR A 145 -3.22 -30.45 24.39
N GLU A 146 -3.09 -29.18 24.78
CA GLU A 146 -2.58 -28.08 23.95
C GLU A 146 -1.05 -28.12 23.79
N SER A 147 -0.52 -27.57 22.69
CA SER A 147 0.93 -27.54 22.44
C SER A 147 1.58 -26.30 23.06
N ILE A 148 1.85 -26.39 24.37
CA ILE A 148 2.26 -25.28 25.23
C ILE A 148 3.42 -25.66 26.17
N CYS A 149 4.06 -24.64 26.76
CA CYS A 149 5.05 -24.79 27.81
C CYS A 149 5.05 -23.63 28.83
N ALA A 150 5.58 -23.94 30.01
CA ALA A 150 6.08 -22.97 30.98
C ALA A 150 7.60 -22.80 30.82
N VAL A 151 8.07 -21.55 30.72
CA VAL A 151 9.52 -21.24 30.69
C VAL A 151 10.03 -20.96 32.10
N SER A 152 11.32 -21.17 32.35
CA SER A 152 11.93 -20.90 33.67
C SER A 152 11.65 -19.49 34.18
N HIS A 153 11.30 -19.38 35.45
CA HIS A 153 11.14 -18.11 36.16
C HIS A 153 12.37 -17.19 36.03
N LEU A 154 13.58 -17.74 35.94
CA LEU A 154 14.80 -16.94 35.78
C LEU A 154 14.83 -16.17 34.46
N VAL A 155 14.23 -16.74 33.40
CA VAL A 155 14.13 -16.12 32.07
C VAL A 155 12.86 -15.30 31.95
N PHE A 156 11.73 -15.78 32.50
CA PHE A 156 10.47 -15.04 32.53
C PHE A 156 10.58 -13.73 33.31
N ASP A 157 11.11 -13.76 34.54
CA ASP A 157 11.20 -12.55 35.38
C ASP A 157 12.21 -11.55 34.80
N ALA A 158 13.32 -12.02 34.24
CA ALA A 158 14.31 -11.18 33.57
C ALA A 158 13.77 -10.51 32.29
N ALA A 159 12.77 -11.12 31.63
CA ALA A 159 12.12 -10.57 30.45
C ALA A 159 11.00 -9.56 30.77
N SER A 160 10.56 -9.45 32.03
CA SER A 160 9.34 -8.70 32.37
C SER A 160 9.54 -7.18 32.25
N THR A 161 9.00 -6.58 31.19
CA THR A 161 9.00 -5.13 30.95
C THR A 161 7.94 -4.37 31.75
N SER A 162 7.04 -5.07 32.44
CA SER A 162 6.01 -4.49 33.30
C SER A 162 5.80 -5.31 34.59
N SER A 163 5.00 -4.78 35.51
CA SER A 163 4.53 -5.49 36.72
C SER A 163 3.36 -6.44 36.47
N ASN A 164 2.80 -6.49 35.25
CA ASN A 164 1.75 -7.43 34.86
C ASN A 164 2.39 -8.65 34.16
N PRO A 165 2.38 -9.85 34.76
CA PRO A 165 3.00 -11.04 34.16
C PRO A 165 2.28 -11.47 32.86
N ASN A 166 0.99 -11.16 32.71
CA ASN A 166 0.23 -11.40 31.48
C ASN A 166 0.75 -10.58 30.29
N ALA A 167 1.50 -9.51 30.54
CA ALA A 167 2.13 -8.65 29.54
C ALA A 167 3.65 -8.92 29.40
N ASN A 168 4.14 -10.07 29.88
CA ASN A 168 5.53 -10.46 29.69
C ASN A 168 5.81 -10.74 28.20
N PRO A 169 6.89 -10.20 27.60
CA PRO A 169 7.15 -10.31 26.16
C PRO A 169 7.52 -11.74 25.67
N LEU A 170 7.68 -12.70 26.58
CA LEU A 170 7.78 -14.13 26.23
C LEU A 170 6.41 -14.80 26.04
N CYS A 171 5.34 -14.27 26.64
CA CYS A 171 4.00 -14.82 26.50
C CYS A 171 3.55 -14.83 25.03
N GLY A 172 3.01 -15.96 24.58
CA GLY A 172 2.63 -16.17 23.17
C GLY A 172 3.80 -16.41 22.20
N LYS A 173 5.07 -16.34 22.64
CA LYS A 173 6.19 -16.78 21.79
C LYS A 173 6.12 -18.29 21.58
N LYS A 174 6.61 -18.75 20.41
CA LYS A 174 6.82 -20.16 20.12
C LYS A 174 8.28 -20.57 20.37
N ILE A 175 8.47 -21.79 20.84
CA ILE A 175 9.77 -22.46 21.01
C ILE A 175 9.70 -23.77 20.25
N ARG A 176 10.73 -24.07 19.45
CA ARG A 176 10.87 -25.36 18.76
C ARG A 176 11.78 -26.27 19.59
N ILE A 177 11.25 -27.42 19.99
CA ILE A 177 11.97 -28.45 20.75
C ILE A 177 12.25 -29.61 19.81
N THR A 178 13.49 -30.10 19.77
CA THR A 178 13.88 -31.29 19.01
C THR A 178 14.62 -32.30 19.89
N ARG A 179 14.15 -33.56 19.92
CA ARG A 179 14.84 -34.71 20.54
C ARG A 179 15.35 -35.65 19.46
N GLN A 180 16.63 -36.01 19.52
CA GLN A 180 17.18 -37.10 18.70
C GLN A 180 16.84 -38.47 19.33
N LYS A 181 16.43 -39.44 18.51
CA LYS A 181 16.18 -40.82 18.98
C LYS A 181 17.48 -41.62 19.01
N GLU A 182 17.73 -42.31 20.12
CA GLU A 182 18.93 -43.13 20.33
C GLU A 182 19.04 -44.33 19.37
N SER A 183 17.93 -44.72 18.71
CA SER A 183 17.85 -45.84 17.78
C SER A 183 18.00 -45.45 16.30
N GLY A 184 18.58 -44.29 15.98
CA GLY A 184 18.92 -43.87 14.60
C GLY A 184 17.73 -43.53 13.67
N GLY A 185 16.49 -43.63 14.18
CA GLY A 185 15.25 -43.41 13.42
C GLY A 185 14.72 -41.97 13.44
N GLY A 186 15.56 -41.01 13.02
CA GLY A 186 15.19 -39.61 12.86
C GLY A 186 14.95 -38.81 14.16
N ASN A 187 14.57 -37.55 13.99
CA ASN A 187 14.32 -36.60 15.08
C ASN A 187 12.82 -36.45 15.34
N ASN A 188 12.41 -36.26 16.60
CA ASN A 188 11.09 -35.75 16.93
C ASN A 188 11.20 -34.25 17.20
N THR A 189 10.43 -33.44 16.48
CA THR A 189 10.38 -31.98 16.62
C THR A 189 8.95 -31.54 16.92
N VAL A 190 8.77 -30.67 17.91
CA VAL A 190 7.47 -30.12 18.31
C VAL A 190 7.62 -28.64 18.65
N ASP A 191 6.67 -27.83 18.19
CA ASP A 191 6.57 -26.40 18.53
C ASP A 191 5.59 -26.21 19.68
N VAL A 192 5.99 -25.43 20.69
CA VAL A 192 5.17 -25.09 21.86
C VAL A 192 5.03 -23.59 22.04
N THR A 193 3.88 -23.16 22.55
CA THR A 193 3.62 -21.75 22.90
C THR A 193 3.87 -21.49 24.38
N VAL A 194 4.58 -20.41 24.71
CA VAL A 194 4.83 -20.00 26.10
C VAL A 194 3.57 -19.38 26.69
N VAL A 195 3.02 -20.01 27.73
CA VAL A 195 1.79 -19.56 28.42
C VAL A 195 1.96 -19.42 29.94
N ASP A 196 3.09 -19.84 30.49
CA ASP A 196 3.29 -19.94 31.94
C ASP A 196 4.77 -19.82 32.37
N ARG A 197 5.01 -19.79 33.69
CA ARG A 197 6.28 -19.50 34.36
C ARG A 197 6.65 -20.61 35.34
N CYS A 198 7.55 -21.50 34.92
CA CYS A 198 8.03 -22.62 35.73
C CYS A 198 8.94 -22.16 36.88
N VAL A 199 8.44 -22.25 38.11
CA VAL A 199 9.17 -21.87 39.33
C VAL A 199 10.26 -22.89 39.70
N GLY A 200 10.12 -24.16 39.30
CA GLY A 200 11.10 -25.22 39.58
C GLY A 200 12.21 -25.38 38.53
N CYS A 201 12.07 -24.77 37.35
CA CYS A 201 12.95 -24.96 36.20
C CYS A 201 14.22 -24.10 36.31
N LYS A 202 15.38 -24.68 35.98
CA LYS A 202 16.63 -23.92 35.71
C LYS A 202 16.44 -23.07 34.44
N ALA A 203 17.31 -22.08 34.21
CA ALA A 203 17.14 -21.10 33.13
C ALA A 203 16.87 -21.69 31.72
N GLU A 204 17.45 -22.85 31.41
CA GLU A 204 17.32 -23.52 30.11
C GLU A 204 16.33 -24.71 30.12
N ASP A 205 15.77 -25.07 31.29
CA ASP A 205 14.78 -26.14 31.43
C ASP A 205 13.37 -25.64 30.98
N LEU A 206 12.55 -26.54 30.42
CA LEU A 206 11.14 -26.28 30.06
C LEU A 206 10.19 -27.26 30.75
N ASP A 207 9.02 -26.76 31.17
CA ASP A 207 7.91 -27.58 31.66
C ASP A 207 6.82 -27.63 30.58
N LEU A 208 6.42 -28.83 30.14
CA LEU A 208 5.53 -29.02 28.99
C LEU A 208 4.13 -29.46 29.40
N SER A 209 3.14 -29.30 28.53
CA SER A 209 1.91 -30.10 28.66
C SER A 209 2.21 -31.59 28.44
N LEU A 210 1.46 -32.47 29.11
CA LEU A 210 1.64 -33.92 28.99
C LEU A 210 1.59 -34.40 27.52
N SER A 211 0.63 -33.91 26.71
CA SER A 211 0.51 -34.31 25.30
C SER A 211 1.67 -33.87 24.39
N VAL A 212 2.48 -32.89 24.83
CA VAL A 212 3.74 -32.53 24.17
C VAL A 212 4.87 -33.42 24.68
N PHE A 213 4.93 -33.63 26.00
CA PHE A 213 5.94 -34.49 26.61
C PHE A 213 5.87 -35.91 26.02
N GLU A 214 4.67 -36.48 25.85
CA GLU A 214 4.44 -37.80 25.23
C GLU A 214 4.89 -37.90 23.76
N LYS A 215 4.95 -36.78 23.02
CA LYS A 215 5.51 -36.74 21.65
C LYS A 215 7.04 -36.78 21.65
N LEU A 216 7.69 -36.49 22.78
CA LEU A 216 9.13 -36.40 22.92
C LEU A 216 9.71 -37.54 23.80
N ALA A 217 8.93 -38.07 24.74
CA ALA A 217 9.35 -38.97 25.81
C ALA A 217 8.20 -39.86 26.30
N GLN A 218 8.48 -40.92 27.05
CA GLN A 218 7.44 -41.65 27.77
C GLN A 218 7.08 -40.90 29.05
N GLU A 219 5.79 -40.81 29.42
CA GLU A 219 5.35 -40.16 30.67
C GLU A 219 6.16 -40.64 31.89
N ALA A 220 6.39 -41.96 31.98
CA ALA A 220 7.16 -42.61 33.03
C ALA A 220 8.64 -42.18 33.14
N GLU A 221 9.21 -41.46 32.16
CA GLU A 221 10.54 -40.82 32.29
C GLU A 221 10.50 -39.67 33.31
N GLY A 222 9.38 -38.93 33.43
CA GLY A 222 9.15 -37.83 34.38
C GLY A 222 9.97 -36.55 34.15
N ARG A 223 11.27 -36.70 33.86
CA ARG A 223 12.21 -35.67 33.43
C ARG A 223 13.18 -36.25 32.40
N VAL A 224 13.28 -35.63 31.23
CA VAL A 224 14.32 -35.97 30.24
C VAL A 224 15.48 -34.99 30.35
N THR A 225 16.70 -35.50 30.46
CA THR A 225 17.90 -34.66 30.59
C THR A 225 18.46 -34.22 29.23
N GLY A 226 19.01 -33.01 29.17
CA GLY A 226 19.32 -32.30 27.92
C GLY A 226 20.22 -32.97 26.88
N LYS A 227 20.92 -34.08 27.17
CA LYS A 227 22.02 -34.60 26.33
C LYS A 227 21.70 -34.85 24.85
N ASN A 228 20.46 -35.14 24.50
CA ASN A 228 19.99 -35.37 23.12
C ASN A 228 18.88 -34.37 22.70
N LEU A 229 18.86 -33.18 23.31
CA LEU A 229 17.82 -32.14 23.15
C LEU A 229 18.41 -30.82 22.66
N SER A 230 17.76 -30.24 21.64
CA SER A 230 17.95 -28.86 21.20
C SER A 230 16.65 -28.07 21.33
N ILE A 231 16.74 -26.92 22.00
CA ILE A 231 15.64 -26.00 22.26
C ILE A 231 15.98 -24.70 21.53
N SER A 232 15.18 -24.30 20.54
CA SER A 232 15.42 -23.10 19.74
C SER A 232 14.29 -22.08 19.84
N PHE A 233 14.66 -20.85 20.19
CA PHE A 233 13.76 -19.68 20.22
C PHE A 233 13.70 -19.09 18.81
N GLY A 234 12.81 -19.65 17.98
CA GLY A 234 12.79 -19.46 16.54
C GLY A 234 11.63 -18.61 16.02
N ILE A 235 11.97 -17.50 15.39
CA ILE A 235 11.36 -17.17 14.09
C ILE A 235 12.03 -18.12 13.08
N PHE A 236 11.27 -18.79 12.22
CA PHE A 236 11.82 -19.89 11.42
C PHE A 236 12.60 -19.40 10.20
N GLN A 237 13.89 -19.74 10.18
CA GLN A 237 14.81 -19.55 9.06
C GLN A 237 15.23 -20.92 8.51
N ILE A 238 15.36 -21.04 7.19
CA ILE A 238 15.72 -22.28 6.49
C ILE A 238 17.16 -22.15 5.98
N ASP A 239 18.07 -22.96 6.52
CA ASP A 239 19.46 -23.03 6.05
C ASP A 239 19.56 -23.83 4.75
N LEU A 240 20.00 -23.16 3.68
CA LEU A 240 20.34 -23.79 2.40
C LEU A 240 21.82 -24.18 2.37
N CYS A 241 22.10 -25.48 2.27
CA CYS A 241 23.47 -25.99 2.19
C CYS A 241 24.08 -25.71 0.80
N ILE A 242 25.12 -24.88 0.75
CA ILE A 242 25.77 -24.44 -0.50
C ILE A 242 26.70 -25.54 -1.03
N ILE A 243 26.50 -25.93 -2.29
CA ILE A 243 27.47 -26.71 -3.09
C ILE A 243 27.85 -25.85 -4.31
N PRO A 244 29.14 -25.54 -4.54
CA PRO A 244 29.56 -24.73 -5.67
C PRO A 244 29.67 -25.57 -6.96
N ILE A 245 29.13 -25.04 -8.07
CA ILE A 245 29.34 -25.57 -9.44
C ILE A 245 29.77 -24.39 -10.34
N PRO A 246 30.85 -24.52 -11.15
CA PRO A 246 31.37 -23.41 -11.93
C PRO A 246 30.62 -23.19 -13.26
N ALA A 247 30.13 -21.97 -13.43
CA ALA A 247 30.20 -21.11 -14.63
C ALA A 247 29.88 -21.64 -16.06
N ILE A 248 29.11 -20.83 -16.78
CA ILE A 248 28.87 -20.82 -18.24
C ILE A 248 28.01 -21.97 -18.80
N PHE A 249 26.71 -21.70 -18.90
CA PHE A 249 25.90 -22.09 -20.05
C PHE A 249 25.01 -20.93 -20.52
N THR A 250 24.63 -20.93 -21.79
CA THR A 250 23.75 -19.92 -22.39
C THR A 250 22.34 -19.99 -21.81
N TYR A 251 21.79 -18.86 -21.36
CA TYR A 251 20.41 -18.77 -20.89
C TYR A 251 19.42 -19.21 -21.98
N LYS A 252 18.72 -20.31 -21.72
CA LYS A 252 17.29 -20.41 -22.02
C LYS A 252 16.55 -20.15 -20.71
N SER A 253 15.49 -19.36 -20.75
CA SER A 253 14.61 -19.10 -19.61
C SER A 253 13.78 -20.35 -19.27
N SER A 254 14.35 -21.25 -18.49
CA SER A 254 13.56 -22.21 -17.70
C SER A 254 12.84 -21.42 -16.62
N GLY A 255 11.59 -21.01 -16.88
CA GLY A 255 10.79 -20.22 -15.95
C GLY A 255 10.68 -20.90 -14.58
N MET A 256 10.64 -20.10 -13.51
CA MET A 256 10.54 -20.64 -12.15
C MET A 256 9.28 -21.53 -12.00
N ALA A 257 9.44 -22.64 -11.27
CA ALA A 257 8.35 -23.55 -10.99
C ALA A 257 7.26 -22.89 -10.12
N TRP A 258 6.04 -23.44 -10.20
CA TRP A 258 4.97 -23.17 -9.26
C TRP A 258 5.29 -23.74 -7.87
N ILE A 259 5.03 -22.95 -6.82
CA ILE A 259 5.36 -23.27 -5.43
C ILE A 259 4.08 -23.18 -4.60
N ALA A 260 3.77 -24.22 -3.82
CA ALA A 260 2.67 -24.23 -2.85
C ALA A 260 2.90 -23.22 -1.70
N ARG A 261 1.84 -22.63 -1.16
CA ARG A 261 1.88 -21.53 -0.18
C ARG A 261 1.00 -21.78 1.05
N GLY A 262 1.15 -20.95 2.09
CA GLY A 262 0.65 -21.29 3.43
C GLY A 262 1.43 -22.45 4.06
N GLN A 263 1.01 -22.92 5.24
CA GLN A 263 1.75 -23.97 5.97
C GLN A 263 1.61 -25.37 5.35
N SER A 264 0.53 -25.60 4.60
CA SER A 264 0.11 -26.93 4.12
C SER A 264 -0.41 -26.90 2.67
N SER A 265 0.03 -25.95 1.83
CA SER A 265 -0.54 -25.60 0.50
C SER A 265 -1.92 -24.91 0.50
N PHE A 266 -2.50 -24.61 1.67
CA PHE A 266 -3.83 -24.00 1.81
C PHE A 266 -3.81 -22.48 2.08
N VAL A 267 -4.91 -21.80 1.71
CA VAL A 267 -5.25 -20.44 2.17
C VAL A 267 -5.59 -20.44 3.67
N GLN A 268 -6.29 -21.47 4.17
CA GLN A 268 -6.60 -21.71 5.58
C GLN A 268 -6.65 -23.21 5.84
N ASP A 269 -6.17 -23.68 7.00
CA ASP A 269 -6.32 -25.09 7.37
C ASP A 269 -7.78 -25.47 7.67
N THR A 270 -8.11 -26.72 7.40
CA THR A 270 -9.46 -27.30 7.51
C THR A 270 -10.05 -27.25 8.93
N PRO A 271 -11.34 -26.92 9.09
CA PRO A 271 -12.37 -26.72 8.05
C PRO A 271 -12.49 -25.28 7.51
N ASN A 272 -11.61 -24.36 7.91
CA ASN A 272 -11.78 -22.94 7.60
C ASN A 272 -11.57 -22.61 6.12
N GLY A 273 -10.78 -23.43 5.41
CA GLY A 273 -10.50 -23.30 3.98
C GLY A 273 -11.46 -24.05 3.05
N HIS A 274 -12.52 -24.70 3.56
CA HIS A 274 -13.52 -25.35 2.70
C HIS A 274 -14.42 -24.30 2.02
N THR A 275 -14.73 -24.51 0.74
CA THR A 275 -15.66 -23.65 -0.02
C THR A 275 -16.59 -24.45 -0.92
N SER A 276 -17.79 -23.92 -1.15
CA SER A 276 -18.79 -24.48 -2.08
C SER A 276 -18.76 -23.85 -3.48
N ALA A 277 -18.01 -22.75 -3.66
CA ALA A 277 -17.99 -21.94 -4.87
C ALA A 277 -16.59 -21.42 -5.21
N VAL A 278 -16.47 -20.72 -6.35
CA VAL A 278 -15.27 -19.99 -6.75
C VAL A 278 -14.97 -18.85 -5.77
N PRO A 279 -13.73 -18.73 -5.24
CA PRO A 279 -13.34 -17.61 -4.39
C PRO A 279 -13.17 -16.31 -5.22
N ALA A 280 -13.07 -15.17 -4.55
CA ALA A 280 -12.59 -13.92 -5.12
C ALA A 280 -11.18 -13.61 -4.62
N ILE A 281 -10.29 -13.13 -5.50
CA ILE A 281 -8.94 -12.69 -5.15
C ILE A 281 -8.68 -11.26 -5.66
N ALA A 282 -7.99 -10.43 -4.87
CA ALA A 282 -7.60 -9.07 -5.25
C ALA A 282 -6.31 -8.62 -4.54
N THR A 283 -5.68 -7.55 -5.03
CA THR A 283 -4.57 -6.87 -4.34
C THR A 283 -4.96 -5.47 -3.88
N HIS A 284 -4.79 -5.21 -2.58
CA HIS A 284 -5.12 -3.94 -1.95
C HIS A 284 -4.02 -3.55 -0.95
N ARG A 285 -3.49 -2.32 -1.09
CA ARG A 285 -2.51 -1.69 -0.18
C ARG A 285 -1.23 -2.50 0.12
N GLY A 286 -0.82 -3.36 -0.83
CA GLY A 286 0.37 -4.22 -0.72
C GLY A 286 0.10 -5.63 -0.17
N SER A 287 -1.17 -5.99 0.03
CA SER A 287 -1.60 -7.33 0.49
C SER A 287 -2.46 -8.04 -0.55
N LEU A 288 -2.43 -9.38 -0.53
CA LEU A 288 -3.47 -10.22 -1.14
C LEU A 288 -4.73 -10.21 -0.26
N TRP A 289 -5.88 -10.31 -0.90
CA TRP A 289 -7.17 -10.48 -0.28
C TRP A 289 -7.87 -11.67 -0.95
N CYS A 290 -8.37 -12.61 -0.15
CA CYS A 290 -9.18 -13.74 -0.59
C CYS A 290 -10.53 -13.67 0.12
N LEU A 291 -11.64 -13.85 -0.60
CA LEU A 291 -13.03 -13.83 -0.08
C LEU A 291 -13.79 -15.03 -0.67
N TRP A 292 -14.39 -15.88 0.17
CA TRP A 292 -15.03 -17.12 -0.24
C TRP A 292 -16.24 -17.46 0.64
N SER A 293 -17.16 -18.28 0.12
CA SER A 293 -18.25 -18.87 0.88
C SER A 293 -17.81 -20.19 1.51
N ASP A 294 -18.17 -20.49 2.75
CA ASP A 294 -17.97 -21.83 3.30
C ASP A 294 -19.09 -22.81 2.86
N PRO A 295 -19.07 -24.11 3.26
CA PRO A 295 -20.11 -25.07 2.87
C PRO A 295 -21.53 -24.74 3.34
N SER A 296 -21.70 -23.77 4.26
CA SER A 296 -22.99 -23.24 4.72
C SER A 296 -23.52 -22.11 3.81
N GLY A 297 -22.66 -21.52 2.97
CA GLY A 297 -22.94 -20.31 2.19
C GLY A 297 -22.53 -19.00 2.88
N ASP A 298 -22.03 -19.06 4.13
CA ASP A 298 -21.53 -17.89 4.85
C ASP A 298 -20.20 -17.39 4.24
N LEU A 299 -20.11 -16.10 3.93
CA LEU A 299 -18.92 -15.49 3.36
C LEU A 299 -17.87 -15.14 4.41
N TYR A 300 -16.60 -15.39 4.08
CA TYR A 300 -15.42 -15.08 4.89
C TYR A 300 -14.30 -14.52 4.01
N TYR A 301 -13.51 -13.59 4.56
CA TYR A 301 -12.31 -13.07 3.90
C TYR A 301 -11.04 -13.23 4.75
N ALA A 302 -9.90 -13.33 4.08
CA ALA A 302 -8.58 -13.29 4.70
C ALA A 302 -7.67 -12.33 3.93
N ILE A 303 -6.84 -11.61 4.69
CA ILE A 303 -5.77 -10.75 4.18
C ILE A 303 -4.46 -11.53 4.29
N GLY A 304 -3.62 -11.47 3.28
CA GLY A 304 -2.32 -12.16 3.26
C GLY A 304 -1.23 -11.38 2.54
N ASP A 305 -0.01 -11.90 2.61
CA ASP A 305 1.08 -11.52 1.71
C ASP A 305 1.42 -12.68 0.76
N ASN A 306 2.59 -12.67 0.13
CA ASN A 306 3.00 -13.68 -0.84
C ASN A 306 3.39 -15.04 -0.21
N ASP A 307 3.28 -15.17 1.12
CA ASP A 307 3.72 -16.35 1.87
C ASP A 307 2.65 -16.86 2.86
N THR A 308 1.86 -15.98 3.48
CA THR A 308 0.82 -16.36 4.46
C THR A 308 -0.48 -15.55 4.38
N PHE A 309 -1.59 -16.16 4.80
CA PHE A 309 -2.87 -15.48 5.09
C PHE A 309 -3.14 -15.46 6.61
N GLN A 310 -3.78 -14.39 7.09
CA GLN A 310 -4.33 -14.30 8.46
C GLN A 310 -5.57 -15.21 8.62
N THR A 311 -6.04 -15.42 9.85
CA THR A 311 -7.31 -16.12 10.14
C THR A 311 -8.51 -15.48 9.44
N ARG A 312 -9.39 -16.29 8.84
CA ARG A 312 -10.60 -15.83 8.15
C ARG A 312 -11.52 -14.98 9.07
N VAL A 313 -12.06 -13.90 8.51
CA VAL A 313 -12.96 -12.93 9.16
C VAL A 313 -14.33 -13.00 8.46
N PRO A 314 -15.47 -12.98 9.16
CA PRO A 314 -16.79 -12.98 8.54
C PRO A 314 -17.02 -11.77 7.62
N PHE A 315 -17.75 -11.97 6.53
CA PHE A 315 -18.23 -10.92 5.62
C PHE A 315 -19.75 -10.74 5.81
N PRO A 316 -20.32 -9.51 5.74
CA PRO A 316 -21.72 -9.24 6.08
C PRO A 316 -22.72 -9.49 4.92
N ASP A 317 -22.61 -10.62 4.22
CA ASP A 317 -23.56 -11.08 3.19
C ASP A 317 -23.39 -12.59 2.89
N GLN A 318 -24.24 -13.16 2.04
CA GLN A 318 -24.12 -14.52 1.48
C GLN A 318 -24.30 -14.49 -0.05
N GLY A 319 -23.46 -15.21 -0.79
CA GLY A 319 -23.56 -15.28 -2.26
C GLY A 319 -22.24 -15.58 -2.96
N ILE A 320 -22.17 -15.31 -4.26
CA ILE A 320 -20.96 -15.44 -5.07
C ILE A 320 -20.18 -14.12 -5.03
N PRO A 321 -18.93 -14.09 -4.52
CA PRO A 321 -18.15 -12.86 -4.42
C PRO A 321 -17.30 -12.57 -5.67
N VAL A 322 -17.05 -11.29 -5.94
CA VAL A 322 -15.90 -10.79 -6.71
C VAL A 322 -15.33 -9.53 -6.04
N MET A 323 -14.04 -9.23 -6.24
CA MET A 323 -13.36 -8.10 -5.60
C MET A 323 -12.45 -7.32 -6.55
N ALA A 324 -12.34 -6.00 -6.33
CA ALA A 324 -11.38 -5.14 -7.01
C ALA A 324 -11.04 -3.90 -6.17
N ASP A 325 -9.80 -3.41 -6.27
CA ASP A 325 -9.37 -2.13 -5.67
C ASP A 325 -9.56 -0.99 -6.69
N LEU A 326 -10.29 0.05 -6.32
CA LEU A 326 -10.42 1.28 -7.08
C LEU A 326 -9.99 2.49 -6.24
N LEU A 327 -8.97 3.21 -6.73
CA LEU A 327 -8.38 4.39 -6.07
C LEU A 327 -8.05 4.12 -4.59
N GLY A 328 -7.41 2.97 -4.30
CA GLY A 328 -6.94 2.61 -2.97
C GLY A 328 -8.06 2.39 -1.94
N ARG A 329 -9.25 2.02 -2.42
CA ARG A 329 -10.37 1.47 -1.65
C ARG A 329 -10.73 0.10 -2.24
N LEU A 330 -10.92 -0.91 -1.40
CA LEU A 330 -11.30 -2.24 -1.84
C LEU A 330 -12.81 -2.35 -1.92
N HIS A 331 -13.30 -2.87 -3.04
CA HIS A 331 -14.71 -3.13 -3.28
C HIS A 331 -14.96 -4.63 -3.41
N ALA A 332 -16.11 -5.08 -2.93
CA ALA A 332 -16.65 -6.41 -3.16
C ALA A 332 -18.04 -6.28 -3.79
N VAL A 333 -18.34 -7.15 -4.75
CA VAL A 333 -19.66 -7.29 -5.36
C VAL A 333 -20.12 -8.72 -5.15
N ILE A 334 -21.30 -8.88 -4.54
CA ILE A 334 -21.87 -10.17 -4.14
C ILE A 334 -23.13 -10.44 -4.97
N VAL A 335 -23.18 -11.56 -5.69
CA VAL A 335 -24.39 -12.05 -6.36
C VAL A 335 -25.15 -12.96 -5.39
N ARG A 336 -26.35 -12.55 -4.98
CA ARG A 336 -27.18 -13.26 -4.00
C ARG A 336 -28.00 -14.38 -4.65
N ALA A 337 -28.52 -15.29 -3.83
CA ALA A 337 -29.28 -16.47 -4.27
C ALA A 337 -30.63 -16.16 -4.96
N ASP A 338 -31.14 -14.93 -4.86
CA ASP A 338 -32.33 -14.43 -5.56
C ASP A 338 -32.01 -13.71 -6.89
N GLY A 339 -30.72 -13.47 -7.16
CA GLY A 339 -30.21 -12.71 -8.30
C GLY A 339 -30.05 -11.21 -8.06
N GLU A 340 -30.27 -10.70 -6.85
CA GLU A 340 -29.79 -9.35 -6.48
C GLU A 340 -28.26 -9.28 -6.51
N ILE A 341 -27.72 -8.11 -6.84
CA ILE A 341 -26.27 -7.87 -6.75
C ILE A 341 -25.98 -6.75 -5.75
N ALA A 342 -25.28 -7.05 -4.66
CA ALA A 342 -24.93 -6.10 -3.61
C ALA A 342 -23.49 -5.61 -3.76
N HIS A 343 -23.26 -4.30 -3.60
CA HIS A 343 -21.95 -3.67 -3.75
C HIS A 343 -21.50 -3.08 -2.41
N TYR A 344 -20.35 -3.55 -1.92
CA TYR A 344 -19.70 -3.15 -0.68
C TYR A 344 -18.37 -2.43 -0.93
N GLU A 345 -17.97 -1.56 0.00
CA GLU A 345 -16.64 -0.95 0.09
C GLU A 345 -16.05 -1.21 1.50
N TYR A 346 -14.77 -1.53 1.57
CA TYR A 346 -14.08 -1.81 2.84
C TYR A 346 -13.57 -0.51 3.49
N ASP A 347 -14.10 -0.19 4.67
CA ASP A 347 -13.58 0.89 5.49
C ASP A 347 -12.27 0.46 6.18
N ASN A 348 -11.16 1.01 5.69
CA ASN A 348 -9.84 0.78 6.24
C ASN A 348 -9.66 1.31 7.69
N LEU A 349 -10.49 2.24 8.16
CA LEU A 349 -10.46 2.76 9.53
C LEU A 349 -11.28 1.90 10.50
N GLY A 350 -12.55 1.62 10.15
CA GLY A 350 -13.43 0.75 10.93
C GLY A 350 -13.05 -0.73 10.87
N LYS A 351 -12.33 -1.15 9.83
CA LYS A 351 -11.98 -2.54 9.47
C LYS A 351 -13.19 -3.43 9.23
N ASP A 352 -14.17 -2.88 8.50
CA ASP A 352 -15.47 -3.50 8.25
C ASP A 352 -15.97 -3.14 6.83
N TRP A 353 -16.98 -3.87 6.34
CA TRP A 353 -17.53 -3.72 4.99
C TRP A 353 -18.84 -2.93 4.99
N ALA A 354 -18.83 -1.75 4.37
CA ALA A 354 -20.01 -0.91 4.21
C ALA A 354 -20.76 -1.25 2.92
N LEU A 355 -22.04 -1.64 3.03
CA LEU A 355 -22.95 -1.78 1.89
C LEU A 355 -23.20 -0.39 1.27
N LEU A 356 -22.77 -0.19 0.02
CA LEU A 356 -22.96 1.06 -0.73
C LEU A 356 -24.33 1.09 -1.43
N THR A 357 -24.68 0.01 -2.12
CA THR A 357 -25.94 -0.10 -2.87
C THR A 357 -26.33 -1.56 -3.11
N ILE A 358 -27.62 -1.79 -3.33
CA ILE A 358 -28.15 -3.02 -3.92
C ILE A 358 -28.60 -2.69 -5.35
N LEU A 359 -28.25 -3.56 -6.28
CA LEU A 359 -28.69 -3.53 -7.67
C LEU A 359 -29.92 -4.43 -7.78
N ASP A 360 -31.09 -3.79 -7.68
CA ASP A 360 -32.39 -4.43 -7.85
C ASP A 360 -32.53 -4.96 -9.28
N ARG A 361 -33.00 -6.19 -9.41
CA ARG A 361 -33.35 -6.87 -10.66
C ARG A 361 -34.30 -6.06 -11.57
N GLN A 362 -35.10 -5.14 -11.03
CA GLN A 362 -35.90 -4.16 -11.77
C GLN A 362 -35.04 -3.22 -12.67
N SER A 363 -33.75 -3.06 -12.37
CA SER A 363 -32.79 -2.34 -13.22
C SER A 363 -32.33 -3.15 -14.44
N GLY A 364 -32.75 -4.41 -14.57
CA GLY A 364 -32.26 -5.36 -15.59
C GLY A 364 -30.92 -6.01 -15.21
N LEU A 365 -30.30 -5.60 -14.11
CA LEU A 365 -28.99 -6.08 -13.68
C LEU A 365 -29.16 -7.30 -12.75
N TRP A 366 -28.93 -8.51 -13.29
CA TRP A 366 -28.93 -9.77 -12.55
C TRP A 366 -28.05 -10.81 -13.27
N THR A 367 -27.54 -11.79 -12.53
CA THR A 367 -26.90 -12.98 -13.09
C THR A 367 -27.06 -14.18 -12.15
N ASN A 368 -26.89 -15.39 -12.69
CA ASN A 368 -26.82 -16.64 -11.93
C ASN A 368 -25.40 -17.27 -12.02
N ALA A 369 -24.42 -16.55 -12.55
CA ALA A 369 -23.04 -16.99 -12.73
C ALA A 369 -22.08 -16.06 -11.96
N THR A 370 -20.86 -16.51 -11.69
CA THR A 370 -19.79 -15.63 -11.19
C THR A 370 -19.51 -14.54 -12.23
N PRO A 371 -19.56 -13.26 -11.87
CA PRO A 371 -19.19 -12.16 -12.77
C PRO A 371 -17.66 -11.97 -12.79
N ALA A 372 -17.19 -10.94 -13.49
CA ALA A 372 -15.85 -10.39 -13.36
C ALA A 372 -15.94 -8.93 -12.92
N LEU A 373 -15.00 -8.49 -12.07
CA LEU A 373 -14.89 -7.12 -11.58
C LEU A 373 -13.44 -6.66 -11.68
N ILE A 374 -13.19 -5.48 -12.26
CA ILE A 374 -11.86 -4.88 -12.37
C ILE A 374 -11.94 -3.35 -12.29
N SER A 375 -10.87 -2.70 -11.85
CA SER A 375 -10.71 -1.24 -11.97
C SER A 375 -10.04 -0.89 -13.30
N HIS A 376 -10.65 0.00 -14.10
CA HIS A 376 -10.10 0.48 -15.37
C HIS A 376 -10.45 1.95 -15.57
N HIS A 377 -9.48 2.78 -15.98
CA HIS A 377 -9.66 4.23 -16.20
C HIS A 377 -10.43 4.96 -15.07
N ASN A 378 -10.07 4.69 -13.81
CA ASN A 378 -10.70 5.20 -12.58
C ASN A 378 -12.20 4.85 -12.37
N ASN A 379 -12.71 3.86 -13.10
CA ASN A 379 -14.04 3.27 -12.89
C ASN A 379 -13.89 1.82 -12.37
N LEU A 380 -14.94 1.29 -11.75
CA LEU A 380 -15.12 -0.17 -11.67
C LEU A 380 -15.91 -0.62 -12.89
N MET A 381 -15.44 -1.68 -13.54
CA MET A 381 -16.15 -2.38 -14.61
C MET A 381 -16.64 -3.70 -14.05
N LEU A 382 -17.95 -3.96 -14.13
CA LEU A 382 -18.57 -5.25 -13.81
C LEU A 382 -19.03 -5.87 -15.12
N VAL A 383 -18.57 -7.09 -15.43
CA VAL A 383 -18.97 -7.85 -16.62
C VAL A 383 -19.56 -9.19 -16.18
N TYR A 384 -20.70 -9.57 -16.75
CA TYR A 384 -21.46 -10.75 -16.31
C TYR A 384 -22.24 -11.38 -17.46
N ILE A 385 -22.63 -12.64 -17.31
CA ILE A 385 -23.42 -13.37 -18.31
C ILE A 385 -24.88 -13.44 -17.87
N GLN A 386 -25.81 -13.17 -18.79
CA GLN A 386 -27.24 -13.37 -18.61
C GLN A 386 -27.80 -14.07 -19.85
N ASP A 387 -28.52 -15.19 -19.68
CA ASP A 387 -29.19 -15.92 -20.77
C ASP A 387 -28.29 -16.27 -21.98
N THR A 388 -26.99 -16.52 -21.75
CA THR A 388 -25.89 -16.74 -22.73
C THR A 388 -25.42 -15.52 -23.53
N TYR A 389 -25.78 -14.30 -23.11
CA TYR A 389 -25.24 -13.04 -23.61
C TYR A 389 -24.36 -12.36 -22.55
N LEU A 390 -23.35 -11.61 -22.98
CA LEU A 390 -22.45 -10.88 -22.10
C LEU A 390 -22.98 -9.46 -21.91
N TYR A 391 -23.04 -9.01 -20.65
CA TYR A 391 -23.47 -7.67 -20.25
C TYR A 391 -22.39 -6.99 -19.42
N TYR A 392 -22.37 -5.66 -19.44
CA TYR A 392 -21.51 -4.87 -18.56
C TYR A 392 -22.24 -3.70 -17.92
N SER A 393 -21.73 -3.26 -16.77
CA SER A 393 -22.12 -2.04 -16.09
C SER A 393 -20.88 -1.36 -15.50
N THR A 394 -20.89 -0.03 -15.42
CA THR A 394 -19.75 0.78 -14.97
C THR A 394 -20.11 1.61 -13.75
N TRP A 395 -19.24 1.64 -12.74
CA TRP A 395 -19.40 2.48 -11.55
C TRP A 395 -18.36 3.59 -11.57
N THR A 396 -18.84 4.81 -11.78
CA THR A 396 -18.03 6.00 -12.04
C THR A 396 -18.04 6.97 -10.87
N LEU A 397 -16.85 7.36 -10.43
CA LEU A 397 -16.62 8.30 -9.33
C LEU A 397 -16.63 9.77 -9.84
N TYR A 398 -17.80 10.26 -10.25
CA TYR A 398 -17.97 11.68 -10.62
C TYR A 398 -17.70 12.60 -9.42
N SER A 399 -16.89 13.64 -9.60
CA SER A 399 -16.39 14.49 -8.49
C SER A 399 -17.44 15.33 -7.76
N GLU A 400 -18.67 15.38 -8.28
CA GLU A 400 -19.74 16.30 -7.82
C GLU A 400 -21.07 15.59 -7.52
N ASP A 401 -21.19 14.31 -7.89
CA ASP A 401 -22.39 13.48 -7.69
C ASP A 401 -22.09 12.28 -6.80
N ARG A 402 -23.14 11.59 -6.31
CA ARG A 402 -22.96 10.26 -5.72
C ARG A 402 -22.66 9.28 -6.85
N PRO A 403 -21.67 8.38 -6.71
CA PRO A 403 -21.44 7.34 -7.71
C PRO A 403 -22.64 6.39 -7.79
N VAL A 404 -22.93 5.93 -9.00
CA VAL A 404 -24.00 4.99 -9.34
C VAL A 404 -23.48 4.06 -10.43
N TRP A 405 -23.99 2.84 -10.48
CA TRP A 405 -23.76 1.92 -11.59
C TRP A 405 -24.54 2.38 -12.84
N SER A 406 -23.93 2.23 -14.01
CA SER A 406 -24.63 2.45 -15.30
C SER A 406 -25.76 1.44 -15.47
N TYR A 407 -26.74 1.78 -16.31
CA TYR A 407 -27.69 0.77 -16.79
C TYR A 407 -26.93 -0.36 -17.50
N PRO A 408 -27.37 -1.62 -17.38
CA PRO A 408 -26.83 -2.73 -18.15
C PRO A 408 -26.69 -2.44 -19.65
N GLN A 409 -25.51 -2.68 -20.21
CA GLN A 409 -25.25 -2.62 -21.64
C GLN A 409 -24.90 -4.01 -22.17
N GLU A 410 -25.56 -4.43 -23.26
CA GLU A 410 -25.25 -5.70 -23.93
C GLU A 410 -23.99 -5.55 -24.79
N VAL A 411 -23.05 -6.48 -24.63
CA VAL A 411 -21.84 -6.60 -25.46
C VAL A 411 -22.28 -7.07 -26.85
N SER A 412 -22.68 -6.11 -27.68
CA SER A 412 -23.44 -6.35 -28.90
C SER A 412 -22.60 -7.01 -30.00
N GLY A 413 -23.20 -7.94 -30.75
CA GLY A 413 -22.60 -8.55 -31.95
C GLY A 413 -21.68 -9.75 -31.69
N ILE A 414 -21.58 -10.24 -30.45
CA ILE A 414 -20.77 -11.40 -30.09
C ILE A 414 -21.48 -12.75 -30.35
N SER A 415 -20.69 -13.83 -30.40
CA SER A 415 -21.23 -15.19 -30.23
C SER A 415 -21.70 -15.42 -28.79
N LYS A 416 -22.66 -16.32 -28.60
CA LYS A 416 -23.17 -16.68 -27.26
C LYS A 416 -22.06 -17.24 -26.37
N VAL A 417 -22.09 -16.85 -25.10
CA VAL A 417 -21.06 -17.13 -24.10
C VAL A 417 -21.56 -17.99 -22.93
N SER A 418 -20.62 -18.64 -22.25
CA SER A 418 -20.84 -19.50 -21.08
C SER A 418 -19.66 -19.42 -20.10
N GLY A 419 -19.83 -20.06 -18.94
CA GLY A 419 -18.81 -20.13 -17.89
C GLY A 419 -18.63 -18.84 -17.10
N ILE A 420 -17.48 -18.70 -16.46
CA ILE A 420 -17.05 -17.49 -15.74
C ILE A 420 -16.23 -16.60 -16.69
N PRO A 421 -16.59 -15.31 -16.85
CA PRO A 421 -15.80 -14.35 -17.61
C PRO A 421 -14.53 -13.95 -16.84
N ALA A 422 -13.48 -13.56 -17.55
CA ALA A 422 -12.23 -13.07 -16.96
C ALA A 422 -11.80 -11.74 -17.58
N MET A 423 -11.47 -10.74 -16.76
CA MET A 423 -11.00 -9.43 -17.23
C MET A 423 -9.53 -9.17 -16.91
N PHE A 424 -8.84 -8.51 -17.84
CA PHE A 424 -7.43 -8.13 -17.69
C PHE A 424 -7.14 -6.86 -18.52
N VAL A 425 -6.01 -6.20 -18.26
CA VAL A 425 -5.61 -4.95 -18.94
C VAL A 425 -4.27 -5.14 -19.64
N LEU A 426 -4.26 -5.05 -20.97
CA LEU A 426 -3.11 -5.34 -21.82
C LEU A 426 -2.84 -4.12 -22.71
N ASN A 427 -1.59 -3.65 -22.77
CA ASN A 427 -1.18 -2.45 -23.53
C ASN A 427 -1.99 -1.17 -23.22
N GLY A 428 -2.67 -1.13 -22.06
CA GLY A 428 -3.57 -0.04 -21.65
C GLY A 428 -5.05 -0.23 -22.04
N ASP A 429 -5.37 -1.26 -22.83
CA ASP A 429 -6.74 -1.63 -23.19
C ASP A 429 -7.33 -2.64 -22.20
N LEU A 430 -8.65 -2.58 -21.97
CA LEU A 430 -9.38 -3.59 -21.19
C LEU A 430 -9.87 -4.72 -22.10
N HIS A 431 -9.62 -5.96 -21.67
CA HIS A 431 -10.08 -7.17 -22.34
C HIS A 431 -10.97 -8.00 -21.41
N VAL A 432 -11.90 -8.76 -21.99
CA VAL A 432 -12.68 -9.80 -21.31
C VAL A 432 -12.71 -11.09 -22.14
N LEU A 433 -12.60 -12.21 -21.44
CA LEU A 433 -12.57 -13.57 -21.99
C LEU A 433 -13.77 -14.36 -21.48
N CYS A 434 -14.35 -15.23 -22.31
CA CYS A 434 -15.46 -16.13 -21.96
C CYS A 434 -15.30 -17.48 -22.69
N ALA A 435 -16.00 -18.53 -22.25
CA ALA A 435 -16.17 -19.71 -23.08
C ALA A 435 -17.31 -19.50 -24.09
N SER A 436 -17.26 -20.14 -25.26
CA SER A 436 -18.40 -20.24 -26.18
C SER A 436 -19.52 -21.11 -25.58
N SER A 437 -20.78 -20.75 -25.82
CA SER A 437 -21.93 -21.51 -25.29
C SER A 437 -22.30 -22.76 -26.11
N ASP A 438 -21.36 -23.29 -26.89
CA ASP A 438 -21.54 -24.45 -27.77
C ASP A 438 -20.69 -25.64 -27.31
N GLU A 439 -20.82 -26.79 -27.97
CA GLU A 439 -20.07 -28.00 -27.61
C GLU A 439 -18.53 -27.86 -27.78
N ASN A 440 -18.05 -26.78 -28.40
CA ASN A 440 -16.64 -26.55 -28.61
C ASN A 440 -15.94 -25.90 -27.42
N ASN A 441 -16.65 -25.14 -26.57
CA ASN A 441 -16.11 -24.44 -25.39
C ASN A 441 -14.83 -23.61 -25.67
N LEU A 442 -14.76 -22.96 -26.85
CA LEU A 442 -13.63 -22.13 -27.28
C LEU A 442 -13.51 -20.88 -26.40
N ILE A 443 -12.29 -20.42 -26.13
CA ILE A 443 -12.06 -19.19 -25.37
C ILE A 443 -12.22 -17.99 -26.32
N LEU A 444 -13.31 -17.25 -26.15
CA LEU A 444 -13.66 -16.07 -26.94
C LEU A 444 -13.11 -14.80 -26.28
N GLY A 445 -12.46 -13.94 -27.06
CA GLY A 445 -11.86 -12.69 -26.59
C GLY A 445 -12.56 -11.43 -27.12
N PHE A 446 -12.82 -10.48 -26.21
CA PHE A 446 -13.37 -9.17 -26.54
C PHE A 446 -12.52 -8.05 -25.93
N LYS A 447 -12.29 -6.98 -26.68
CA LYS A 447 -11.56 -5.78 -26.29
C LYS A 447 -12.52 -4.59 -26.19
N TYR A 448 -12.52 -3.93 -25.04
CA TYR A 448 -13.23 -2.67 -24.82
C TYR A 448 -12.51 -1.52 -25.54
N SER A 449 -13.28 -0.60 -26.13
CA SER A 449 -12.77 0.48 -26.97
C SER A 449 -13.37 1.83 -26.55
N LEU A 450 -12.51 2.82 -26.38
CA LEU A 450 -12.86 4.20 -26.03
C LEU A 450 -12.31 5.17 -27.09
N PRO A 451 -13.06 6.25 -27.44
CA PRO A 451 -14.25 6.78 -26.76
C PRO A 451 -15.59 6.13 -27.16
N GLU A 452 -15.59 5.08 -27.97
CA GLU A 452 -16.81 4.52 -28.57
C GLU A 452 -17.78 3.84 -27.58
N ASP A 453 -17.32 3.40 -26.40
CA ASP A 453 -18.09 2.60 -25.42
C ASP A 453 -18.65 1.30 -26.05
N VAL A 454 -17.77 0.61 -26.78
CA VAL A 454 -18.09 -0.67 -27.42
C VAL A 454 -17.04 -1.73 -27.12
N TRP A 455 -17.47 -2.99 -27.17
CA TRP A 455 -16.60 -4.15 -27.13
C TRP A 455 -16.49 -4.75 -28.53
N ASN A 456 -15.26 -4.91 -29.02
CA ASN A 456 -14.96 -5.53 -30.30
C ASN A 456 -14.40 -6.94 -30.06
N SER A 457 -14.72 -7.91 -30.93
CA SER A 457 -13.99 -9.18 -30.93
C SER A 457 -12.51 -8.92 -31.22
N CYS A 458 -11.60 -9.53 -30.46
CA CYS A 458 -10.18 -9.57 -30.80
C CYS A 458 -9.79 -10.93 -31.38
N ASP A 459 -8.54 -11.04 -31.85
CA ASP A 459 -7.97 -12.29 -32.34
C ASP A 459 -7.92 -13.38 -31.25
N ASP A 460 -7.73 -14.63 -31.69
CA ASP A 460 -7.79 -15.82 -30.84
C ASP A 460 -6.85 -15.72 -29.62
N VAL A 461 -7.41 -15.99 -28.44
CA VAL A 461 -6.77 -15.79 -27.14
C VAL A 461 -6.08 -17.08 -26.67
N SER A 462 -6.39 -18.22 -27.29
CA SER A 462 -5.58 -19.44 -27.23
C SER A 462 -6.24 -20.49 -28.11
N GLU A 463 -5.46 -21.40 -28.70
CA GLU A 463 -5.98 -22.64 -29.32
C GLU A 463 -6.72 -23.59 -28.33
N GLY A 464 -6.93 -23.15 -27.09
CA GLY A 464 -7.49 -23.91 -25.96
C GLY A 464 -9.00 -23.77 -25.76
N LYS A 465 -9.50 -24.59 -24.84
CA LYS A 465 -10.92 -24.75 -24.50
C LYS A 465 -11.11 -24.73 -22.99
N ALA A 466 -12.15 -24.07 -22.49
CA ALA A 466 -12.38 -23.90 -21.05
C ALA A 466 -13.60 -24.72 -20.56
N ALA A 467 -13.41 -25.57 -19.54
CA ALA A 467 -14.47 -26.47 -19.06
C ALA A 467 -15.67 -25.75 -18.41
N GLN A 468 -15.38 -24.71 -17.62
CA GLN A 468 -16.37 -24.04 -16.77
C GLN A 468 -16.19 -22.51 -16.73
N GLY A 469 -15.19 -21.98 -17.43
CA GLY A 469 -14.78 -20.59 -17.36
C GLY A 469 -13.27 -20.42 -17.29
N VAL A 470 -12.87 -19.16 -17.16
CA VAL A 470 -11.49 -18.69 -17.23
C VAL A 470 -11.21 -17.72 -16.07
N SER A 471 -9.94 -17.49 -15.74
CA SER A 471 -9.51 -16.34 -14.92
C SER A 471 -8.26 -15.73 -15.54
N ALA A 472 -8.09 -14.42 -15.38
CA ALA A 472 -7.06 -13.66 -16.05
C ALA A 472 -6.53 -12.52 -15.18
N THR A 473 -5.28 -12.14 -15.41
CA THR A 473 -4.64 -10.99 -14.75
C THR A 473 -3.50 -10.45 -15.62
N SER A 474 -2.95 -9.28 -15.29
CA SER A 474 -1.92 -8.60 -16.09
C SER A 474 -0.77 -8.09 -15.23
N PHE A 475 0.43 -8.06 -15.82
CA PHE A 475 1.61 -7.43 -15.24
C PHE A 475 2.55 -6.95 -16.36
N GLY A 476 2.78 -5.64 -16.43
CA GLY A 476 3.52 -5.00 -17.53
C GLY A 476 2.77 -5.15 -18.87
N ASP A 477 3.50 -5.58 -19.89
CA ASP A 477 2.95 -5.91 -21.23
C ASP A 477 2.46 -7.37 -21.33
N SER A 478 2.49 -8.12 -20.22
CA SER A 478 2.09 -9.52 -20.19
C SER A 478 0.70 -9.69 -19.58
N ALA A 479 -0.06 -10.64 -20.13
CA ALA A 479 -1.31 -11.14 -19.56
C ALA A 479 -1.21 -12.64 -19.27
N PHE A 480 -1.89 -13.08 -18.22
CA PHE A 480 -1.87 -14.46 -17.75
C PHE A 480 -3.30 -14.97 -17.71
N LEU A 481 -3.54 -16.13 -18.34
CA LEU A 481 -4.85 -16.77 -18.48
C LEU A 481 -4.78 -18.16 -17.87
N ALA A 482 -5.54 -18.41 -16.80
CA ALA A 482 -5.68 -19.74 -16.21
C ALA A 482 -7.07 -20.32 -16.44
N PHE A 483 -7.11 -21.63 -16.71
CA PHE A 483 -8.32 -22.34 -17.11
C PHE A 483 -8.22 -23.84 -16.77
N LEU A 484 -9.37 -24.51 -16.77
CA LEU A 484 -9.47 -25.97 -16.79
C LEU A 484 -9.70 -26.37 -18.24
N GLU A 485 -8.87 -27.24 -18.81
CA GLU A 485 -9.04 -27.65 -20.21
C GLU A 485 -10.29 -28.52 -20.42
N ASN A 486 -10.91 -28.40 -21.60
CA ASN A 486 -12.04 -29.23 -22.03
C ASN A 486 -11.86 -29.71 -23.47
N GLY A 487 -10.76 -30.43 -23.72
CA GLY A 487 -10.60 -31.22 -24.93
C GLY A 487 -11.66 -32.34 -25.00
N PRO A 488 -11.99 -32.88 -26.19
CA PRO A 488 -13.03 -33.91 -26.32
C PRO A 488 -12.75 -35.17 -25.48
N GLY A 489 -13.42 -35.28 -24.33
CA GLY A 489 -13.24 -36.37 -23.36
C GLY A 489 -12.29 -36.09 -22.20
N ASP A 490 -11.85 -34.84 -21.99
CA ASP A 490 -11.11 -34.47 -20.79
C ASP A 490 -12.03 -34.45 -19.56
N THR A 491 -11.68 -35.26 -18.56
CA THR A 491 -12.29 -35.26 -17.22
C THR A 491 -11.22 -35.18 -16.13
N SER A 492 -10.04 -34.65 -16.45
CA SER A 492 -8.91 -34.50 -15.54
C SER A 492 -9.07 -33.26 -14.63
N HIS A 493 -9.75 -32.23 -15.14
CA HIS A 493 -9.85 -30.90 -14.52
C HIS A 493 -8.49 -30.29 -14.15
N VAL A 494 -7.42 -30.65 -14.88
CA VAL A 494 -6.08 -30.10 -14.66
C VAL A 494 -6.07 -28.60 -14.93
N ILE A 495 -5.39 -27.87 -14.05
CA ILE A 495 -5.28 -26.42 -14.13
C ILE A 495 -4.10 -26.04 -15.02
N TYR A 496 -4.39 -25.32 -16.09
CA TYR A 496 -3.41 -24.79 -17.02
C TYR A 496 -3.31 -23.26 -16.88
N MET A 497 -2.13 -22.71 -17.19
CA MET A 497 -1.92 -21.29 -17.43
C MET A 497 -1.23 -21.07 -18.78
N SER A 498 -1.75 -20.13 -19.57
CA SER A 498 -1.05 -19.54 -20.72
C SER A 498 -0.64 -18.09 -20.40
N GLU A 499 0.39 -17.62 -21.10
CA GLU A 499 1.00 -16.30 -20.95
C GLU A 499 1.02 -15.61 -22.30
N TYR A 500 0.45 -14.41 -22.38
CA TYR A 500 0.63 -13.49 -23.50
C TYR A 500 1.85 -12.62 -23.25
N LYS A 501 2.76 -12.57 -24.22
CA LYS A 501 3.89 -11.63 -24.30
C LYS A 501 4.43 -11.59 -25.72
N ASP A 502 5.32 -10.64 -26.02
CA ASP A 502 5.96 -10.50 -27.34
C ASP A 502 4.96 -10.44 -28.53
N GLY A 503 3.70 -10.07 -28.26
CA GLY A 503 2.61 -10.00 -29.23
C GLY A 503 1.78 -11.28 -29.40
N MET A 504 2.06 -12.37 -28.68
CA MET A 504 1.41 -13.68 -28.86
C MET A 504 1.16 -14.45 -27.56
N TRP A 505 0.18 -15.36 -27.60
CA TRP A 505 -0.02 -16.36 -26.54
C TRP A 505 0.98 -17.51 -26.66
N HIS A 506 1.59 -17.88 -25.55
CA HIS A 506 2.52 -19.01 -25.47
C HIS A 506 1.80 -20.32 -25.14
N PRO A 507 2.38 -21.49 -25.49
CA PRO A 507 1.86 -22.79 -25.07
C PRO A 507 1.65 -22.85 -23.55
N HIS A 508 0.55 -23.45 -23.12
CA HIS A 508 0.18 -23.52 -21.72
C HIS A 508 1.15 -24.39 -20.89
N GLU A 509 1.21 -24.14 -19.58
CA GLU A 509 1.86 -24.98 -18.58
C GLU A 509 0.87 -25.41 -17.50
N THR A 510 1.13 -26.54 -16.83
CA THR A 510 0.31 -26.97 -15.68
C THR A 510 0.68 -26.21 -14.41
N ILE A 511 -0.31 -25.79 -13.63
CA ILE A 511 -0.10 -25.19 -12.31
C ILE A 511 0.22 -26.34 -11.33
N ALA A 512 1.51 -26.67 -11.21
CA ALA A 512 2.05 -27.74 -10.35
C ALA A 512 1.35 -29.12 -10.51
N GLY A 513 0.81 -29.42 -11.70
CA GLY A 513 0.05 -30.64 -11.97
C GLY A 513 -1.25 -30.78 -11.16
N GLN A 514 -1.76 -29.68 -10.60
CA GLN A 514 -2.97 -29.66 -9.77
C GLN A 514 -4.23 -29.69 -10.64
N ALA A 515 -5.35 -30.10 -10.03
CA ALA A 515 -6.68 -30.06 -10.60
C ALA A 515 -7.62 -29.30 -9.67
N SER A 516 -8.65 -28.63 -10.23
CA SER A 516 -9.67 -27.90 -9.45
C SER A 516 -11.07 -28.26 -9.91
N PHE A 517 -12.03 -28.31 -8.98
CA PHE A 517 -13.43 -28.52 -9.37
C PHE A 517 -13.95 -27.35 -10.22
N ASP A 518 -13.63 -26.12 -9.82
CA ASP A 518 -14.10 -24.86 -10.40
C ASP A 518 -12.93 -24.05 -11.02
N PRO A 519 -13.15 -23.04 -11.88
CA PRO A 519 -12.07 -22.23 -12.46
C PRO A 519 -11.18 -21.53 -11.40
N PRO A 520 -9.84 -21.61 -11.54
CA PRO A 520 -8.89 -21.01 -10.60
C PRO A 520 -8.95 -19.48 -10.63
N GLN A 521 -8.36 -18.80 -9.65
CA GLN A 521 -8.35 -17.33 -9.58
C GLN A 521 -6.96 -16.74 -9.42
N LEU A 522 -6.66 -15.70 -10.23
CA LEU A 522 -5.33 -15.11 -10.37
C LEU A 522 -5.23 -13.69 -9.81
N ALA A 523 -4.15 -13.40 -9.08
CA ALA A 523 -3.72 -12.02 -8.78
C ALA A 523 -2.19 -11.89 -8.72
N VAL A 524 -1.66 -10.76 -9.21
CA VAL A 524 -0.23 -10.44 -9.11
C VAL A 524 0.02 -9.50 -7.93
N LEU A 525 0.93 -9.89 -7.02
CA LEU A 525 1.44 -9.05 -5.94
C LEU A 525 2.98 -9.02 -6.00
N ASN A 526 3.56 -7.83 -6.11
CA ASN A 526 5.02 -7.59 -6.06
C ASN A 526 5.83 -8.55 -6.96
N GLY A 527 5.45 -8.65 -8.24
CA GLY A 527 6.15 -9.49 -9.23
C GLY A 527 5.92 -11.01 -9.07
N ARG A 528 4.94 -11.43 -8.26
CA ARG A 528 4.54 -12.83 -8.08
C ARG A 528 3.09 -13.02 -8.47
N ILE A 529 2.83 -13.95 -9.40
CA ILE A 529 1.46 -14.39 -9.69
C ILE A 529 1.04 -15.45 -8.66
N ASN A 530 -0.15 -15.25 -8.09
CA ASN A 530 -0.78 -16.13 -7.13
C ASN A 530 -2.04 -16.73 -7.76
N CYS A 531 -2.20 -18.04 -7.60
CA CYS A 531 -3.31 -18.83 -8.09
C CYS A 531 -3.98 -19.52 -6.89
N ILE A 532 -5.25 -19.19 -6.64
CA ILE A 532 -6.07 -19.78 -5.57
C ILE A 532 -7.25 -20.53 -6.20
N PHE A 533 -7.52 -21.75 -5.74
CA PHE A 533 -8.52 -22.65 -6.34
C PHE A 533 -8.98 -23.72 -5.35
N ASN A 534 -10.03 -24.46 -5.72
CA ASN A 534 -10.66 -25.47 -4.88
C ASN A 534 -10.05 -26.85 -5.18
N SER A 535 -9.79 -27.70 -4.18
CA SER A 535 -9.36 -29.07 -4.46
C SER A 535 -10.40 -29.83 -5.30
N ASN A 536 -9.93 -30.65 -6.26
CA ASN A 536 -10.80 -31.49 -7.09
C ASN A 536 -11.20 -32.79 -6.37
N ASP A 537 -11.81 -32.65 -5.19
CA ASP A 537 -12.29 -33.76 -4.35
C ASP A 537 -13.51 -33.32 -3.50
N GLU A 538 -14.00 -34.20 -2.62
CA GLU A 538 -15.17 -33.94 -1.78
C GLU A 538 -14.96 -32.88 -0.68
N SER A 539 -13.71 -32.48 -0.39
CA SER A 539 -13.41 -31.49 0.65
C SER A 539 -13.46 -30.03 0.16
N ARG A 540 -13.15 -29.80 -1.13
CA ARG A 540 -13.04 -28.47 -1.74
C ARG A 540 -12.20 -27.49 -0.91
N GLU A 541 -11.01 -27.94 -0.53
CA GLU A 541 -10.03 -27.16 0.21
C GLU A 541 -9.42 -26.06 -0.69
N LEU A 542 -9.37 -24.82 -0.18
CA LEU A 542 -8.75 -23.68 -0.87
C LEU A 542 -7.23 -23.84 -0.91
N LEU A 543 -6.74 -24.37 -2.03
CA LEU A 543 -5.34 -24.52 -2.36
C LEU A 543 -4.78 -23.19 -2.91
N TRP A 544 -3.51 -22.93 -2.62
CA TRP A 544 -2.79 -21.73 -3.05
C TRP A 544 -1.39 -22.07 -3.55
N TYR A 545 -1.16 -21.74 -4.81
CA TYR A 545 0.13 -21.87 -5.50
C TYR A 545 0.56 -20.52 -6.07
N SER A 546 1.87 -20.29 -6.19
CA SER A 546 2.39 -19.06 -6.79
C SER A 546 3.71 -19.25 -7.54
N LYS A 547 3.93 -18.39 -8.53
CA LYS A 547 5.10 -18.39 -9.43
C LYS A 547 5.68 -16.97 -9.52
N SER A 548 7.01 -16.86 -9.59
CA SER A 548 7.65 -15.56 -9.79
C SER A 548 7.55 -15.15 -11.26
N LEU A 549 7.20 -13.90 -11.52
CA LEU A 549 7.23 -13.29 -12.87
C LEU A 549 8.57 -12.57 -13.14
N LEU A 550 9.40 -12.42 -12.10
CA LEU A 550 10.70 -11.74 -12.14
C LEU A 550 11.81 -12.71 -11.72
N ASP A 551 12.99 -12.60 -12.35
CA ASP A 551 14.20 -13.37 -12.01
C ASP A 551 14.90 -12.89 -10.72
N TYR A 552 14.32 -11.88 -10.05
CA TYR A 552 14.78 -11.30 -8.78
C TYR A 552 13.57 -10.99 -7.87
N SER A 553 13.81 -10.79 -6.58
CA SER A 553 12.76 -10.41 -5.62
C SER A 553 12.75 -8.90 -5.38
N LEU A 554 11.58 -8.26 -5.47
CA LEU A 554 11.43 -6.84 -5.13
C LEU A 554 11.74 -6.53 -3.65
N SER A 555 11.65 -7.51 -2.75
CA SER A 555 12.08 -7.34 -1.35
C SER A 555 13.59 -7.47 -1.13
N SER A 556 14.36 -7.94 -2.12
CA SER A 556 15.80 -8.20 -1.97
C SER A 556 16.57 -8.09 -3.31
N TRP A 557 16.37 -6.99 -4.04
CA TRP A 557 16.93 -6.82 -5.39
C TRP A 557 18.37 -6.32 -5.38
N MET A 558 18.73 -5.45 -4.42
CA MET A 558 20.10 -4.97 -4.27
C MET A 558 21.08 -6.09 -3.90
N ALA A 559 20.59 -7.19 -3.33
CA ALA A 559 21.37 -8.40 -3.03
C ALA A 559 22.08 -9.05 -4.25
N GLN A 560 21.66 -8.77 -5.49
CA GLN A 560 22.32 -9.28 -6.71
C GLN A 560 23.35 -8.29 -7.32
N ILE A 561 23.45 -7.08 -6.79
CA ILE A 561 24.31 -6.01 -7.31
C ILE A 561 25.66 -6.03 -6.57
N PRO A 562 26.82 -5.83 -7.24
CA PRO A 562 28.14 -5.88 -6.59
C PRO A 562 28.33 -4.86 -5.46
N ASP A 563 29.09 -5.24 -4.43
CA ASP A 563 29.36 -4.39 -3.25
C ASP A 563 30.06 -3.07 -3.58
N ASP A 564 30.93 -3.06 -4.61
CA ASP A 564 31.70 -1.89 -5.06
C ASP A 564 30.90 -0.92 -5.94
N THR A 565 29.64 -1.23 -6.25
CA THR A 565 28.73 -0.33 -6.97
C THR A 565 28.49 0.94 -6.14
N LEU A 566 28.72 2.12 -6.72
CA LEU A 566 28.39 3.39 -6.06
C LEU A 566 26.86 3.56 -5.98
N LEU A 567 26.35 4.11 -4.88
CA LEU A 567 24.91 4.42 -4.79
C LEU A 567 24.44 5.41 -5.88
N SER A 568 25.34 6.30 -6.31
CA SER A 568 25.14 7.22 -7.44
C SER A 568 25.10 6.55 -8.81
N ASP A 569 25.63 5.33 -8.96
CA ASP A 569 25.68 4.58 -10.23
C ASP A 569 24.43 3.69 -10.43
N MET A 570 23.48 3.72 -9.49
CA MET A 570 22.29 2.87 -9.47
C MET A 570 21.03 3.57 -10.03
N THR A 571 20.13 2.79 -10.61
CA THR A 571 18.71 3.17 -10.74
C THR A 571 17.99 2.77 -9.44
N ILE A 572 17.26 3.70 -8.83
CA ILE A 572 16.64 3.51 -7.51
C ILE A 572 15.17 3.98 -7.54
N PRO A 573 14.19 3.05 -7.49
CA PRO A 573 12.79 3.41 -7.31
C PRO A 573 12.55 4.09 -5.96
N GLY A 574 11.87 5.23 -6.00
CA GLY A 574 11.59 6.08 -4.85
C GLY A 574 10.12 6.48 -4.74
N THR A 575 9.71 6.96 -3.57
CA THR A 575 8.40 7.58 -3.35
C THR A 575 8.52 9.04 -2.91
N HIS A 576 7.63 9.88 -3.45
CA HIS A 576 7.46 11.27 -3.04
C HIS A 576 6.46 11.36 -1.88
N ASP A 577 6.82 12.14 -0.85
CA ASP A 577 6.10 12.26 0.42
C ASP A 577 5.66 10.89 0.94
N SER A 578 6.63 9.98 1.11
CA SER A 578 6.42 8.53 1.28
C SER A 578 5.48 8.16 2.42
N CYS A 579 5.34 9.01 3.43
CA CYS A 579 4.42 8.79 4.55
C CYS A 579 3.00 9.32 4.33
N ALA A 580 2.70 10.01 3.23
CA ALA A 580 1.44 10.72 3.05
C ALA A 580 0.28 9.80 2.59
N GLU A 581 0.06 8.74 3.36
CA GLU A 581 -1.24 8.08 3.43
C GLU A 581 -2.21 9.01 4.19
N SER A 582 -3.18 9.56 3.48
CA SER A 582 -4.15 10.53 4.01
C SER A 582 -5.54 10.28 3.46
N ASN A 583 -6.58 10.63 4.23
CA ASN A 583 -7.97 10.63 3.73
C ASN A 583 -8.37 11.98 3.10
N ILE A 584 -7.44 12.93 3.00
CA ILE A 584 -7.62 14.20 2.29
C ILE A 584 -6.94 14.05 0.91
N PRO A 585 -7.69 14.06 -0.22
CA PRO A 585 -7.14 13.70 -1.55
C PRO A 585 -5.91 14.51 -1.97
N PHE A 586 -5.98 15.83 -1.89
CA PHE A 586 -4.87 16.74 -2.21
C PHE A 586 -3.67 16.67 -1.25
N VAL A 587 -3.74 15.86 -0.19
CA VAL A 587 -2.62 15.57 0.75
C VAL A 587 -2.10 14.15 0.55
N ARG A 588 -2.77 13.29 -0.22
CA ARG A 588 -2.33 11.92 -0.44
C ARG A 588 -1.34 11.85 -1.61
N THR A 589 -0.26 11.09 -1.44
CA THR A 589 0.65 10.68 -2.52
C THR A 589 0.84 9.17 -2.61
N GLN A 590 0.48 8.42 -1.57
CA GLN A 590 0.66 6.97 -1.46
C GLN A 590 -0.60 6.29 -0.90
N TYR A 591 -0.86 5.03 -1.28
CA TYR A 591 -1.77 4.13 -0.54
C TYR A 591 -1.05 3.01 0.23
N LEU A 592 0.26 2.86 0.02
CA LEU A 592 1.10 1.87 0.69
C LEU A 592 1.71 2.46 1.97
N SER A 593 1.75 1.69 3.06
CA SER A 593 2.62 1.98 4.21
C SER A 593 4.11 1.85 3.82
N ILE A 594 5.02 2.31 4.69
CA ILE A 594 6.46 2.24 4.44
C ILE A 594 6.91 0.78 4.29
N ALA A 595 6.45 -0.13 5.16
CA ALA A 595 6.72 -1.56 5.00
C ALA A 595 6.21 -2.13 3.65
N SER A 596 5.04 -1.71 3.17
CA SER A 596 4.51 -2.13 1.87
C SER A 596 5.32 -1.56 0.69
N GLN A 597 5.76 -0.29 0.76
CA GLN A 597 6.62 0.33 -0.26
C GLN A 597 7.97 -0.41 -0.37
N LEU A 598 8.59 -0.74 0.77
CA LEU A 598 9.84 -1.49 0.80
C LEU A 598 9.66 -2.93 0.25
N LYS A 599 8.56 -3.63 0.61
CA LYS A 599 8.19 -4.93 0.01
C LYS A 599 7.93 -4.84 -1.52
N ALA A 600 7.51 -3.67 -2.03
CA ALA A 600 7.25 -3.43 -3.45
C ALA A 600 8.49 -3.03 -4.27
N GLY A 601 9.67 -2.86 -3.64
CA GLY A 601 10.93 -2.55 -4.33
C GLY A 601 11.47 -1.14 -4.15
N ILE A 602 10.71 -0.24 -3.51
CA ILE A 602 11.14 1.13 -3.21
C ILE A 602 12.37 1.12 -2.29
N ARG A 603 13.38 1.93 -2.60
CA ARG A 603 14.60 2.10 -1.77
C ARG A 603 14.99 3.57 -1.55
N PHE A 604 14.25 4.53 -2.10
CA PHE A 604 14.35 5.96 -1.73
C PHE A 604 13.03 6.45 -1.12
N LEU A 605 13.09 7.09 0.05
CA LEU A 605 11.92 7.63 0.76
C LEU A 605 12.09 9.13 1.00
N ASP A 606 11.13 9.95 0.56
CA ASP A 606 11.08 11.39 0.86
C ASP A 606 10.20 11.65 2.09
N LEU A 607 10.86 11.97 3.20
CA LEU A 607 10.29 12.13 4.52
C LEU A 607 10.23 13.62 4.90
N ARG A 608 9.02 14.17 4.86
CA ARG A 608 8.72 15.54 5.31
C ARG A 608 8.41 15.51 6.80
N VAL A 609 9.28 16.09 7.62
CA VAL A 609 9.25 15.97 9.09
C VAL A 609 9.15 17.35 9.74
N ARG A 610 8.49 17.45 10.90
CA ARG A 610 8.56 18.63 11.79
C ARG A 610 8.90 18.23 13.22
N LEU A 611 9.64 19.09 13.91
CA LEU A 611 9.78 19.07 15.37
C LEU A 611 8.54 19.72 16.00
N HIS A 612 8.06 19.17 17.11
CA HIS A 612 6.93 19.70 17.90
C HIS A 612 7.38 20.13 19.30
N SER A 613 6.51 20.89 19.98
CA SER A 613 6.75 21.42 21.34
C SER A 613 6.75 20.38 22.46
N ASP A 614 6.68 19.10 22.12
CA ASP A 614 6.85 17.93 23.00
C ASP A 614 8.24 17.26 22.82
N ASP A 615 9.16 17.93 22.11
CA ASP A 615 10.46 17.41 21.66
C ASP A 615 10.36 16.13 20.81
N GLN A 616 9.26 15.94 20.07
CA GLN A 616 9.06 14.80 19.17
C GLN A 616 9.05 15.21 17.69
N LEU A 617 9.38 14.25 16.83
CA LEU A 617 9.43 14.41 15.38
C LEU A 617 8.24 13.68 14.74
N TYR A 618 7.43 14.42 13.97
CA TYR A 618 6.22 13.92 13.31
C TYR A 618 6.24 14.12 11.80
N MET A 619 5.55 13.24 11.07
CA MET A 619 5.41 13.27 9.62
C MET A 619 4.34 14.27 9.16
N TYR A 620 4.62 14.94 8.05
CA TYR A 620 3.81 16.00 7.46
C TYR A 620 3.68 15.85 5.94
N HIS A 621 2.75 16.59 5.35
CA HIS A 621 2.79 17.00 3.93
C HIS A 621 2.08 18.36 3.83
N GLY A 622 2.77 19.37 3.27
CA GLY A 622 2.18 20.70 3.00
C GLY A 622 1.72 21.45 4.26
N GLY A 623 2.34 21.19 5.41
CA GLY A 623 1.90 21.71 6.70
C GLY A 623 0.69 21.05 7.34
N ILE A 624 0.20 19.93 6.79
CA ILE A 624 -0.82 19.08 7.40
C ILE A 624 -0.13 17.85 8.04
N PRO A 625 -0.43 17.48 9.31
CA PRO A 625 0.12 16.27 9.92
C PRO A 625 -0.44 15.01 9.28
N ILE A 626 0.40 13.99 9.10
CA ILE A 626 -0.01 12.66 8.68
C ILE A 626 -0.67 11.91 9.84
N HIS A 627 -1.71 11.11 9.56
CA HIS A 627 -2.49 10.36 10.56
C HIS A 627 -3.09 11.25 11.69
N MET A 628 -3.74 12.36 11.30
CA MET A 628 -4.65 13.10 12.18
C MET A 628 -5.68 12.16 12.86
N PRO A 629 -5.95 12.26 14.18
CA PRO A 629 -5.47 13.28 15.12
C PRO A 629 -4.23 12.89 15.95
N PHE A 630 -3.70 11.67 15.78
CA PHE A 630 -2.65 11.13 16.67
C PHE A 630 -1.22 11.42 16.22
N TYR A 631 -1.06 11.76 14.94
CA TYR A 631 0.18 12.10 14.24
C TYR A 631 1.18 10.94 14.09
N LEU A 632 1.54 10.62 12.85
CA LEU A 632 2.54 9.60 12.56
C LEU A 632 3.94 10.09 13.03
N LYS A 633 4.57 9.34 13.93
CA LYS A 633 5.92 9.65 14.43
C LYS A 633 7.01 9.21 13.45
N PHE A 634 8.03 10.05 13.30
CA PHE A 634 9.24 9.72 12.54
C PHE A 634 9.96 8.47 13.09
N ASP A 635 9.94 8.30 14.41
CA ASP A 635 10.47 7.13 15.11
C ASP A 635 9.83 5.80 14.64
N PHE A 636 8.51 5.77 14.48
CA PHE A 636 7.78 4.61 13.97
C PHE A 636 8.13 4.30 12.50
N VAL A 637 8.20 5.35 11.67
CA VAL A 637 8.60 5.25 10.25
C VAL A 637 10.01 4.67 10.11
N MET A 638 10.95 5.14 10.92
CA MET A 638 12.31 4.59 10.91
C MET A 638 12.37 3.16 11.46
N GLN A 639 11.51 2.80 12.41
CA GLN A 639 11.38 1.42 12.88
C GLN A 639 10.90 0.47 11.77
N GLU A 640 9.90 0.85 10.94
CA GLU A 640 9.51 0.07 9.75
C GLU A 640 10.70 -0.15 8.79
N VAL A 641 11.51 0.90 8.55
CA VAL A 641 12.72 0.81 7.71
C VAL A 641 13.76 -0.14 8.32
N PHE A 642 14.01 -0.09 9.63
CA PHE A 642 14.98 -0.96 10.29
C PHE A 642 14.51 -2.41 10.43
N ASP A 643 13.20 -2.65 10.60
CA ASP A 643 12.66 -4.01 10.62
C ASP A 643 12.73 -4.64 9.22
N PHE A 644 12.47 -3.87 8.16
CA PHE A 644 12.74 -4.32 6.78
C PHE A 644 14.23 -4.63 6.57
N LEU A 645 15.14 -3.71 6.92
CA LEU A 645 16.60 -3.92 6.80
C LEU A 645 17.14 -5.06 7.68
N SER A 646 16.46 -5.40 8.77
CA SER A 646 16.80 -6.56 9.61
C SER A 646 16.43 -7.89 8.95
N GLN A 647 15.34 -7.92 8.16
CA GLN A 647 14.90 -9.07 7.38
C GLN A 647 15.62 -9.19 6.03
N HIS A 648 16.01 -8.06 5.44
CA HIS A 648 16.63 -7.93 4.13
C HIS A 648 17.97 -7.20 4.24
N SER A 649 18.90 -7.76 5.02
CA SER A 649 20.20 -7.16 5.39
C SER A 649 21.19 -6.94 4.25
N GLN A 650 20.82 -7.29 3.01
CA GLN A 650 21.59 -6.98 1.80
C GLN A 650 21.11 -5.73 1.07
N GLU A 651 19.97 -5.15 1.47
CA GLU A 651 19.42 -3.92 0.91
C GLU A 651 19.96 -2.68 1.66
N ALA A 652 19.81 -1.51 1.04
CA ALA A 652 20.04 -0.21 1.67
C ALA A 652 18.84 0.71 1.36
N VAL A 653 18.48 1.60 2.28
CA VAL A 653 17.36 2.55 2.06
C VAL A 653 17.85 3.98 2.19
N LEU A 654 17.65 4.78 1.15
CA LEU A 654 18.02 6.18 1.08
C LEU A 654 16.88 7.02 1.69
N ILE A 655 17.19 7.79 2.73
CA ILE A 655 16.22 8.56 3.50
C ILE A 655 16.46 10.05 3.25
N SER A 656 15.64 10.62 2.37
CA SER A 656 15.56 12.07 2.15
C SER A 656 14.74 12.70 3.27
N ILE A 657 15.35 13.56 4.09
CA ILE A 657 14.66 14.28 5.17
C ILE A 657 14.60 15.77 4.84
N ASN A 658 13.39 16.33 4.74
CA ASN A 658 13.16 17.78 4.66
C ASN A 658 12.42 18.26 5.93
N ASN A 659 12.83 19.41 6.47
CA ASN A 659 12.04 20.13 7.48
C ASN A 659 10.81 20.76 6.79
N ASP A 660 9.62 20.24 7.09
CA ASP A 660 8.38 20.77 6.52
C ASP A 660 7.93 22.09 7.18
N ASP A 661 8.49 22.48 8.34
CA ASP A 661 8.15 23.78 8.89
C ASP A 661 8.75 24.92 8.08
N LYS A 662 7.87 25.86 7.72
CA LYS A 662 8.15 27.08 6.95
C LYS A 662 7.79 28.33 7.76
N SER A 663 7.80 28.22 9.09
CA SER A 663 7.45 29.33 10.00
C SER A 663 8.63 30.27 10.30
N GLU A 664 9.87 29.78 10.12
CA GLU A 664 11.13 30.49 10.39
C GLU A 664 11.26 31.01 11.84
N GLN A 665 10.51 30.41 12.79
CA GLN A 665 10.55 30.78 14.21
C GLN A 665 11.77 30.21 14.94
N ASP A 666 12.17 28.98 14.63
CA ASP A 666 13.34 28.31 15.21
C ASP A 666 14.57 28.42 14.28
N PRO A 667 15.79 28.55 14.84
CA PRO A 667 17.01 28.47 14.04
C PRO A 667 17.21 27.05 13.47
N PRO A 668 17.87 26.89 12.30
CA PRO A 668 18.05 25.57 11.67
C PRO A 668 18.74 24.53 12.57
N SER A 669 19.62 24.98 13.47
CA SER A 669 20.28 24.17 14.48
C SER A 669 19.32 23.42 15.40
N THR A 670 18.11 23.94 15.67
CA THR A 670 17.10 23.27 16.51
C THR A 670 16.59 21.97 15.84
N PHE A 671 16.17 22.05 14.57
CA PHE A 671 15.71 20.88 13.83
C PHE A 671 16.87 19.92 13.53
N TYR A 672 18.05 20.44 13.18
CA TYR A 672 19.24 19.62 12.96
C TYR A 672 19.59 18.79 14.22
N SER A 673 19.59 19.43 15.39
CA SER A 673 19.88 18.77 16.67
C SER A 673 18.84 17.72 17.04
N ALA A 674 17.56 17.92 16.69
CA ALA A 674 16.51 16.93 16.91
C ALA A 674 16.71 15.66 16.06
N ILE A 675 17.03 15.80 14.77
CA ILE A 675 17.34 14.66 13.91
C ILE A 675 18.63 13.96 14.37
N ALA A 676 19.70 14.70 14.65
CA ALA A 676 20.95 14.13 15.14
C ALA A 676 20.79 13.40 16.49
N LYS A 677 19.97 13.93 17.41
CA LYS A 677 19.59 13.29 18.68
C LYS A 677 18.81 12.00 18.44
N HIS A 678 17.85 11.97 17.52
CA HIS A 678 17.15 10.73 17.16
C HIS A 678 18.13 9.70 16.61
N ILE A 679 18.89 10.05 15.57
CA ILE A 679 19.87 9.16 14.91
C ILE A 679 20.87 8.56 15.91
N THR A 680 21.44 9.38 16.80
CA THR A 680 22.42 8.92 17.81
C THR A 680 21.80 8.17 18.99
N SER A 681 20.48 8.25 19.17
CA SER A 681 19.74 7.43 20.16
C SER A 681 19.34 6.04 19.65
N VAL A 682 19.36 5.81 18.32
CA VAL A 682 19.06 4.49 17.75
C VAL A 682 20.19 3.51 18.11
N PRO A 683 19.91 2.41 18.84
CA PRO A 683 20.94 1.44 19.18
C PRO A 683 21.42 0.68 17.92
N PRO A 684 22.71 0.32 17.83
CA PRO A 684 23.22 -0.50 16.74
C PRO A 684 22.50 -1.86 16.68
N TYR A 685 22.71 -2.58 15.58
CA TYR A 685 22.27 -3.98 15.49
C TYR A 685 23.02 -4.85 16.52
N PRO A 686 22.50 -6.05 16.87
CA PRO A 686 23.19 -6.98 17.78
C PRO A 686 24.61 -7.39 17.33
N SER A 687 24.93 -7.22 16.04
CA SER A 687 26.26 -7.38 15.45
C SER A 687 27.24 -6.22 15.74
N GLY A 688 26.80 -5.17 16.43
CA GLY A 688 27.56 -3.93 16.66
C GLY A 688 27.53 -2.94 15.48
N GLN A 689 26.94 -3.31 14.34
CA GLN A 689 26.86 -2.46 13.16
C GLN A 689 25.88 -1.27 13.38
N PRO A 690 26.22 -0.05 12.93
CA PRO A 690 25.30 1.09 12.99
C PRO A 690 24.11 0.87 12.04
N ARG A 691 22.94 1.42 12.38
CA ARG A 691 21.75 1.38 11.51
C ARG A 691 21.72 2.49 10.45
N TRP A 692 22.57 3.49 10.59
CA TRP A 692 22.64 4.66 9.72
C TRP A 692 24.01 4.78 9.04
N ILE A 693 24.03 5.24 7.80
CA ILE A 693 25.16 5.94 7.19
C ILE A 693 24.88 7.44 7.28
N THR A 694 25.66 8.12 8.11
CA THR A 694 25.63 9.58 8.33
C THR A 694 26.78 10.31 7.62
N SER A 695 27.56 9.62 6.78
CA SER A 695 28.62 10.25 5.98
C SER A 695 28.06 11.37 5.11
N ASN A 696 28.82 12.47 4.98
CA ASN A 696 28.54 13.54 4.02
C ASN A 696 28.90 13.15 2.56
N ALA A 697 29.58 12.01 2.37
CA ALA A 697 29.82 11.35 1.09
C ALA A 697 29.70 9.82 1.28
N PRO A 698 28.50 9.23 1.16
CA PRO A 698 28.31 7.78 1.18
C PRO A 698 28.77 7.17 -0.15
N SER A 699 29.65 6.17 -0.05
CA SER A 699 30.38 5.57 -1.17
C SER A 699 29.59 4.46 -1.87
N THR A 700 29.57 3.27 -1.30
CA THR A 700 29.17 2.05 -2.01
C THR A 700 27.88 1.43 -1.46
N LEU A 701 27.29 0.54 -2.27
CA LEU A 701 26.21 -0.33 -1.83
C LEU A 701 26.67 -1.26 -0.69
N GLY A 702 27.87 -1.84 -0.79
CA GLY A 702 28.46 -2.72 0.23
C GLY A 702 28.57 -2.06 1.61
N ASP A 703 29.11 -0.84 1.66
CA ASP A 703 29.17 -0.02 2.88
C ASP A 703 27.77 0.23 3.46
N SER A 704 26.76 0.34 2.59
CA SER A 704 25.39 0.76 2.92
C SER A 704 24.45 -0.40 3.26
N ARG A 705 24.80 -1.66 2.96
CA ARG A 705 23.92 -2.82 3.22
C ARG A 705 23.49 -2.92 4.69
N GLY A 706 22.21 -3.17 4.90
CA GLY A 706 21.55 -3.22 6.21
C GLY A 706 21.29 -1.86 6.86
N LYS A 707 21.49 -0.74 6.15
CA LYS A 707 21.49 0.61 6.75
C LYS A 707 20.61 1.62 6.02
N ALA A 708 20.15 2.61 6.77
CA ALA A 708 19.52 3.82 6.24
C ALA A 708 20.59 4.87 5.88
N VAL A 709 20.56 5.42 4.67
CA VAL A 709 21.53 6.42 4.18
C VAL A 709 20.90 7.81 4.25
N LEU A 710 21.50 8.73 5.01
CA LEU A 710 20.91 10.06 5.24
C LEU A 710 21.18 11.03 4.08
N LEU A 711 20.11 11.55 3.48
CA LEU A 711 20.11 12.65 2.52
C LEU A 711 19.40 13.86 3.15
N ARG A 712 20.13 14.95 3.40
CA ARG A 712 19.71 16.05 4.28
C ARG A 712 19.22 17.26 3.47
N ARG A 713 17.91 17.47 3.37
CA ARG A 713 17.28 18.66 2.73
C ARG A 713 17.05 19.83 3.70
N TYR A 714 17.83 19.92 4.79
CA TYR A 714 17.73 20.97 5.81
C TYR A 714 19.12 21.45 6.26
N LYS A 715 19.22 22.73 6.65
CA LYS A 715 20.50 23.32 7.09
C LYS A 715 20.90 22.85 8.49
N CYS A 716 22.20 22.80 8.73
CA CYS A 716 22.79 22.58 10.05
C CYS A 716 22.98 23.92 10.80
N ALA A 717 23.72 23.91 11.91
CA ALA A 717 24.29 25.13 12.48
C ALA A 717 25.49 25.60 11.62
N ASP A 718 25.71 26.92 11.52
CA ASP A 718 26.74 27.50 10.66
C ASP A 718 28.19 27.28 11.18
N ASP A 719 28.34 26.87 12.44
CA ASP A 719 29.61 26.71 13.17
C ASP A 719 30.10 25.25 13.29
N LEU A 720 29.32 24.27 12.83
CA LEU A 720 29.71 22.85 12.78
C LEU A 720 30.80 22.59 11.73
N ALA A 721 31.80 21.78 12.08
CA ALA A 721 32.82 21.36 11.14
C ALA A 721 32.23 20.45 10.02
N PRO A 722 32.77 20.45 8.79
CA PRO A 722 32.23 19.65 7.69
C PRO A 722 32.08 18.14 7.99
N GLU A 723 32.97 17.59 8.82
CA GLU A 723 32.94 16.22 9.33
C GLU A 723 31.86 15.95 10.39
N GLU A 724 31.31 16.98 11.04
CA GLU A 724 30.21 16.90 12.01
C GLU A 724 28.83 17.05 11.34
N LYS A 725 28.79 17.50 10.07
CA LYS A 725 27.58 17.68 9.26
C LYS A 725 27.08 16.33 8.74
N MET A 726 26.09 15.74 9.41
CA MET A 726 25.53 14.44 9.06
C MET A 726 24.79 14.46 7.71
N GLY A 727 25.04 13.43 6.91
CA GLY A 727 24.35 13.13 5.65
C GLY A 727 24.78 14.01 4.47
N VAL A 728 24.45 13.56 3.25
CA VAL A 728 24.68 14.32 2.02
C VAL A 728 23.90 15.63 2.10
N ASP A 729 24.58 16.77 1.91
CA ASP A 729 23.92 18.08 2.02
C ASP A 729 23.10 18.39 0.77
N LEU A 730 21.78 18.23 0.86
CA LEU A 730 20.83 18.63 -0.16
C LEU A 730 20.04 19.89 0.27
N SER A 731 20.56 20.69 1.20
CA SER A 731 19.87 21.87 1.75
C SER A 731 19.89 23.11 0.85
N GLY A 732 20.66 23.07 -0.24
CA GLY A 732 20.64 24.04 -1.34
C GLY A 732 19.53 23.83 -2.38
N TRP A 733 18.55 22.95 -2.10
CA TRP A 733 17.48 22.56 -3.02
C TRP A 733 16.68 23.76 -3.58
N LEU A 734 16.59 23.87 -4.90
CA LEU A 734 15.82 24.93 -5.56
C LEU A 734 14.36 24.55 -5.72
N ASN A 735 13.44 25.41 -5.27
CA ASN A 735 12.00 25.16 -5.31
C ASN A 735 11.42 25.20 -6.74
N ASN A 736 10.60 24.21 -7.10
CA ASN A 736 9.86 24.12 -8.36
C ASN A 736 10.75 24.24 -9.62
N ASN A 737 11.95 23.66 -9.59
CA ASN A 737 12.98 23.81 -10.61
C ASN A 737 13.11 22.53 -11.48
N PRO A 738 13.03 22.63 -12.82
CA PRO A 738 13.13 21.47 -13.72
C PRO A 738 14.53 20.92 -13.98
N ASP A 739 15.60 21.70 -13.78
CA ASP A 739 16.98 21.21 -13.91
C ASP A 739 17.93 22.11 -13.12
N PHE A 740 18.50 21.59 -12.04
CA PHE A 740 19.58 22.25 -11.32
C PHE A 740 20.66 21.29 -10.83
N ILE A 741 21.81 21.86 -10.47
CA ILE A 741 22.98 21.15 -9.95
C ILE A 741 23.28 21.71 -8.56
N LEU A 742 23.57 20.83 -7.61
CA LEU A 742 24.02 21.14 -6.27
C LEU A 742 25.39 20.48 -6.06
N GLU A 743 26.39 21.28 -5.69
CA GLU A 743 27.71 20.81 -5.24
C GLU A 743 27.77 20.88 -3.71
N THR A 744 28.09 19.77 -3.03
CA THR A 744 28.24 19.78 -1.57
C THR A 744 29.62 20.26 -1.12
N GLU A 745 29.73 20.67 0.16
CA GLU A 745 31.03 20.91 0.81
C GLU A 745 31.94 19.66 0.81
N SER A 746 31.35 18.46 0.71
CA SER A 746 32.04 17.17 0.61
C SER A 746 32.46 16.78 -0.82
N GLY A 747 32.17 17.62 -1.83
CA GLY A 747 32.52 17.35 -3.23
C GLY A 747 31.62 16.35 -3.94
N VAL A 748 30.36 16.20 -3.49
CA VAL A 748 29.33 15.39 -4.14
C VAL A 748 28.51 16.28 -5.08
N THR A 749 28.48 15.93 -6.37
CA THR A 749 27.66 16.61 -7.39
C THR A 749 26.30 15.94 -7.49
N VAL A 750 25.22 16.72 -7.44
CA VAL A 750 23.83 16.22 -7.45
C VAL A 750 22.99 17.00 -8.46
N HIS A 751 22.51 16.31 -9.49
CA HIS A 751 21.55 16.81 -10.46
C HIS A 751 20.11 16.53 -10.00
N LEU A 752 19.25 17.54 -10.11
CA LEU A 752 17.91 17.52 -9.51
C LEU A 752 16.84 18.06 -10.47
N GLN A 753 15.75 17.29 -10.61
CA GLN A 753 14.50 17.74 -11.22
C GLN A 753 13.37 17.65 -10.18
N ASP A 754 12.89 18.82 -9.76
CA ASP A 754 11.78 18.98 -8.81
C ASP A 754 10.81 20.07 -9.30
N LYS A 755 10.31 19.89 -10.53
CA LYS A 755 9.27 20.72 -11.14
C LYS A 755 7.89 20.29 -10.62
N TRP A 756 7.59 20.56 -9.36
CA TRP A 756 6.40 20.03 -8.68
C TRP A 756 5.12 20.87 -8.85
N GLN A 757 5.18 22.19 -9.11
CA GLN A 757 3.97 23.05 -9.10
C GLN A 757 3.65 23.68 -10.47
N TYR A 758 2.43 23.47 -10.97
CA TYR A 758 1.88 24.11 -12.17
C TYR A 758 0.85 25.18 -11.80
N SER A 759 1.24 26.46 -11.87
CA SER A 759 0.43 27.61 -11.43
C SER A 759 -0.45 28.26 -12.52
N ASP A 760 -0.22 27.93 -13.78
CA ASP A 760 -1.01 28.40 -14.91
C ASP A 760 -2.10 27.40 -15.33
N ILE A 761 -3.09 27.88 -16.09
CA ILE A 761 -4.15 27.01 -16.62
C ILE A 761 -3.52 26.07 -17.65
N ILE A 762 -3.52 24.78 -17.33
CA ILE A 762 -3.09 23.72 -18.24
C ILE A 762 -4.06 22.54 -18.08
N SER A 763 -4.36 21.84 -19.17
CA SER A 763 -5.13 20.59 -19.08
C SER A 763 -4.29 19.49 -18.45
N LEU A 764 -4.91 18.48 -17.85
CA LEU A 764 -4.18 17.33 -17.29
C LEU A 764 -3.21 16.71 -18.32
N LYS A 765 -3.63 16.61 -19.59
CA LYS A 765 -2.78 16.15 -20.69
C LYS A 765 -1.54 17.03 -20.87
N GLY A 766 -1.70 18.35 -20.97
CA GLY A 766 -0.58 19.27 -21.17
C GLY A 766 0.38 19.32 -19.98
N LEU A 767 -0.14 19.12 -18.76
CA LEU A 767 0.67 18.99 -17.54
C LEU A 767 1.55 17.74 -17.62
N ILE A 768 0.95 16.59 -17.92
CA ILE A 768 1.66 15.30 -18.04
C ILE A 768 2.67 15.34 -19.19
N GLU A 769 2.32 15.91 -20.35
CA GLU A 769 3.26 16.14 -21.45
C GLU A 769 4.43 17.02 -21.00
N SER A 770 4.19 18.16 -20.35
CA SER A 770 5.26 19.02 -19.82
C SER A 770 6.12 18.35 -18.75
N LYS A 771 5.53 17.58 -17.84
CA LYS A 771 6.24 16.91 -16.74
C LYS A 771 7.06 15.73 -17.25
N TYR A 772 6.55 15.01 -18.24
CA TYR A 772 7.25 13.93 -18.94
C TYR A 772 8.56 14.42 -19.56
N GLU A 773 8.57 15.55 -20.28
CA GLU A 773 9.81 16.08 -20.87
C GLU A 773 10.88 16.40 -19.82
N PHE A 774 10.51 17.00 -18.67
CA PHE A 774 11.45 17.27 -17.59
C PHE A 774 11.96 16.00 -16.91
N VAL A 775 11.09 15.00 -16.71
CA VAL A 775 11.50 13.68 -16.19
C VAL A 775 12.47 13.01 -17.15
N VAL A 776 12.13 12.91 -18.44
CA VAL A 776 12.95 12.25 -19.47
C VAL A 776 14.32 12.92 -19.60
N HIS A 777 14.39 14.25 -19.69
CA HIS A 777 15.65 15.00 -19.73
C HIS A 777 16.59 14.63 -18.57
N MET A 778 16.05 14.48 -17.35
CA MET A 778 16.85 14.07 -16.19
C MET A 778 17.22 12.57 -16.21
N LEU A 779 16.38 11.69 -16.77
CA LEU A 779 16.74 10.27 -17.00
C LEU A 779 17.87 10.14 -18.03
N GLU A 780 17.85 10.94 -19.10
CA GLU A 780 18.91 10.95 -20.11
C GLU A 780 20.23 11.51 -19.55
N LYS A 781 20.17 12.56 -18.73
CA LYS A 781 21.34 13.05 -17.98
C LYS A 781 21.92 11.97 -17.05
N ALA A 782 21.08 11.21 -16.34
CA ALA A 782 21.53 10.11 -15.50
C ALA A 782 22.18 8.96 -16.30
N ARG A 783 21.64 8.66 -17.50
CA ARG A 783 22.18 7.65 -18.42
C ARG A 783 23.57 8.00 -18.96
N ASP A 784 23.82 9.29 -19.20
CA ASP A 784 24.98 9.77 -19.96
C ASP A 784 26.03 10.53 -19.11
N GLY A 785 25.73 10.86 -17.85
CA GLY A 785 26.64 11.52 -16.90
C GLY A 785 27.66 10.59 -16.21
N ALA A 786 28.49 11.14 -15.32
CA ALA A 786 29.52 10.39 -14.59
C ALA A 786 28.93 9.52 -13.47
N ARG A 787 29.59 8.40 -13.12
CA ARG A 787 29.07 7.44 -12.11
C ARG A 787 29.04 8.01 -10.69
N GLU A 788 29.89 8.99 -10.41
CA GLU A 788 30.02 9.68 -9.13
C GLU A 788 28.96 10.78 -8.94
N GLU A 789 28.39 11.29 -10.04
CA GLU A 789 27.30 12.26 -10.05
C GLU A 789 25.98 11.57 -9.65
N TRP A 790 25.25 12.18 -8.73
CA TRP A 790 23.92 11.74 -8.32
C TRP A 790 22.84 12.38 -9.19
N PHE A 791 21.76 11.64 -9.44
CA PHE A 791 20.60 12.13 -10.20
C PHE A 791 19.32 11.82 -9.42
N ILE A 792 18.51 12.85 -9.14
CA ILE A 792 17.27 12.74 -8.36
C ILE A 792 16.12 13.40 -9.14
N ASN A 793 15.11 12.60 -9.46
CA ASN A 793 14.11 12.91 -10.47
C ASN A 793 12.69 12.66 -9.94
N PHE A 794 11.93 13.72 -9.66
CA PHE A 794 10.57 13.60 -9.14
C PHE A 794 9.54 13.52 -10.28
N MET A 795 8.79 12.43 -10.36
CA MET A 795 7.65 12.29 -11.27
C MET A 795 6.41 13.03 -10.75
N SER A 796 6.30 13.22 -9.44
CA SER A 796 5.20 13.92 -8.78
C SER A 796 5.08 15.39 -9.20
N ALA A 797 3.84 15.87 -9.22
CA ALA A 797 3.50 17.28 -9.41
C ALA A 797 2.06 17.57 -8.91
N VAL A 798 1.67 18.84 -8.91
CA VAL A 798 0.32 19.32 -8.59
C VAL A 798 -0.05 20.56 -9.42
N GLY A 799 -1.30 20.68 -9.84
CA GLY A 799 -1.87 21.91 -10.39
C GLY A 799 -2.39 22.84 -9.29
N ASP A 800 -2.28 24.16 -9.45
CA ASP A 800 -2.73 25.14 -8.43
C ASP A 800 -4.25 25.00 -8.15
N PRO A 801 -4.64 24.61 -6.92
CA PRO A 801 -6.03 24.29 -6.60
C PRO A 801 -6.91 25.51 -6.31
N VAL A 802 -6.37 26.74 -6.34
CA VAL A 802 -7.02 27.92 -5.71
C VAL A 802 -7.59 28.92 -6.71
N GLN A 803 -7.12 28.99 -7.96
CA GLN A 803 -7.49 30.14 -8.82
C GLN A 803 -8.08 29.90 -10.23
N LYS A 804 -7.70 28.88 -11.04
CA LYS A 804 -7.96 29.02 -12.50
C LYS A 804 -8.32 27.79 -13.40
N GLY A 805 -8.28 26.52 -12.99
CA GLY A 805 -8.44 25.41 -13.96
C GLY A 805 -8.87 24.05 -13.41
N GLU A 806 -8.73 22.99 -14.25
CA GLU A 806 -8.81 21.59 -13.78
C GLU A 806 -7.77 21.40 -12.66
N VAL A 807 -8.23 21.10 -11.44
CA VAL A 807 -7.34 20.86 -10.30
C VAL A 807 -6.69 19.50 -10.46
N ALA A 808 -5.52 19.48 -11.09
CA ALA A 808 -4.74 18.27 -11.27
C ALA A 808 -4.12 17.83 -9.93
N GLU A 809 -4.86 16.98 -9.20
CA GLU A 809 -4.38 16.32 -7.99
C GLU A 809 -3.26 15.31 -8.29
N SER A 810 -2.40 15.02 -7.31
CA SER A 810 -1.30 14.05 -7.38
C SER A 810 -1.70 12.73 -8.05
N HIS A 811 -2.84 12.16 -7.65
CA HIS A 811 -3.34 10.90 -8.21
C HIS A 811 -3.71 11.01 -9.69
N TRP A 812 -4.30 12.13 -10.13
CA TRP A 812 -4.67 12.33 -11.53
C TRP A 812 -3.42 12.49 -12.39
N ILE A 813 -2.38 13.12 -11.84
CA ILE A 813 -1.08 13.27 -12.51
C ILE A 813 -0.34 11.94 -12.57
N ALA A 814 -0.32 11.13 -11.50
CA ALA A 814 0.39 9.85 -11.44
C ALA A 814 -0.30 8.74 -12.26
N VAL A 815 -1.60 8.53 -12.05
CA VAL A 815 -2.36 7.38 -12.57
C VAL A 815 -3.21 7.75 -13.79
N GLY A 816 -3.65 9.00 -13.88
CA GLY A 816 -4.54 9.50 -14.94
C GLY A 816 -5.93 9.86 -14.42
N ALA A 817 -6.73 10.52 -15.26
CA ALA A 817 -8.15 10.83 -15.01
C ALA A 817 -8.90 11.17 -16.31
N HIS A 818 -10.24 11.09 -16.29
CA HIS A 818 -11.10 11.61 -17.36
C HIS A 818 -11.08 13.14 -17.38
N SER A 819 -10.74 13.76 -18.51
CA SER A 819 -10.79 15.22 -18.63
C SER A 819 -12.23 15.72 -18.77
N LYS A 820 -12.59 16.73 -17.95
CA LYS A 820 -13.93 17.32 -17.96
C LYS A 820 -14.26 18.07 -19.25
N LEU A 821 -13.26 18.40 -20.07
CA LEU A 821 -13.43 19.15 -21.32
C LEU A 821 -13.76 18.27 -22.54
N ILE A 822 -13.26 17.03 -22.57
CA ILE A 822 -13.34 16.14 -23.74
C ILE A 822 -13.90 14.74 -23.45
N GLY A 823 -14.13 14.37 -22.18
CA GLY A 823 -14.69 13.07 -21.80
C GLY A 823 -13.76 11.86 -21.92
N VAL A 824 -12.56 12.04 -22.47
CA VAL A 824 -11.57 10.97 -22.67
C VAL A 824 -10.66 10.84 -21.44
N PHE A 825 -10.27 9.60 -21.11
CA PHE A 825 -9.26 9.31 -20.10
C PHE A 825 -7.86 9.76 -20.55
N VAL A 826 -7.21 10.58 -19.72
CA VAL A 826 -5.81 10.99 -19.90
C VAL A 826 -4.94 10.06 -19.03
N GLN A 827 -4.04 9.31 -19.67
CA GLN A 827 -3.08 8.43 -19.00
C GLN A 827 -2.11 9.22 -18.10
N GLY A 828 -1.87 8.73 -16.89
CA GLY A 828 -0.97 9.33 -15.90
C GLY A 828 0.52 9.23 -16.24
N MET A 829 1.35 9.92 -15.46
CA MET A 829 2.81 9.91 -15.51
C MET A 829 3.40 8.50 -15.36
N ASN A 830 2.84 7.64 -14.51
CA ASN A 830 3.36 6.29 -14.28
C ASN A 830 3.20 5.45 -15.56
N SER A 831 1.96 5.35 -16.09
CA SER A 831 1.67 4.70 -17.37
C SER A 831 2.44 5.32 -18.55
N THR A 832 2.53 6.65 -18.59
CA THR A 832 3.17 7.40 -19.69
C THR A 832 4.68 7.21 -19.70
N LEU A 833 5.35 7.26 -18.54
CA LEU A 833 6.79 7.03 -18.47
C LEU A 833 7.14 5.59 -18.82
N ARG A 834 6.39 4.62 -18.29
CA ARG A 834 6.58 3.21 -18.61
C ARG A 834 6.47 2.98 -20.13
N SER A 835 5.36 3.41 -20.74
CA SER A 835 5.03 3.09 -22.15
C SER A 835 5.77 3.91 -23.22
N LYS A 836 6.27 5.11 -22.91
CA LYS A 836 6.89 6.00 -23.92
C LYS A 836 8.40 6.15 -23.78
N PHE A 837 8.98 5.95 -22.60
CA PHE A 837 10.42 6.10 -22.43
C PHE A 837 11.16 4.87 -22.98
N ASN A 838 12.29 5.10 -23.65
CA ASN A 838 13.10 4.04 -24.23
C ASN A 838 14.04 3.45 -23.18
N TRP A 839 13.51 2.55 -22.36
CA TRP A 839 14.25 1.82 -21.32
C TRP A 839 15.33 0.94 -21.97
N GLY A 840 16.59 1.28 -21.72
CA GLY A 840 17.75 0.55 -22.21
C GLY A 840 18.19 -0.51 -21.19
N ILE A 841 18.46 -1.72 -21.69
CA ILE A 841 18.95 -2.85 -20.87
C ILE A 841 20.20 -2.43 -20.07
N LYS A 842 20.13 -2.57 -18.75
CA LYS A 842 21.21 -2.25 -17.79
C LYS A 842 21.77 -0.83 -17.97
N LYS A 843 20.86 0.14 -17.95
CA LYS A 843 21.18 1.58 -17.95
C LYS A 843 20.84 2.20 -16.60
N ARG A 844 21.70 3.15 -16.18
CA ARG A 844 21.47 3.99 -15.01
C ARG A 844 20.47 5.08 -15.34
N TYR A 845 19.53 5.30 -14.43
CA TYR A 845 18.53 6.36 -14.51
C TYR A 845 18.38 7.17 -13.21
N GLY A 846 19.19 6.87 -12.19
CA GLY A 846 19.22 7.57 -10.91
C GLY A 846 18.02 7.26 -10.01
N ILE A 847 17.76 8.15 -9.06
CA ILE A 847 16.63 8.06 -8.13
C ILE A 847 15.37 8.62 -8.81
N ILE A 848 14.31 7.81 -8.87
CA ILE A 848 13.05 8.15 -9.55
C ILE A 848 11.92 8.12 -8.52
N ALA A 849 11.46 9.29 -8.08
CA ALA A 849 10.48 9.44 -6.99
C ALA A 849 9.04 9.59 -7.53
N MET A 850 8.17 8.64 -7.18
CA MET A 850 6.79 8.52 -7.66
C MET A 850 5.75 8.86 -6.60
N ASP A 851 4.58 9.34 -7.05
CA ASP A 851 3.32 9.17 -6.33
C ASP A 851 2.68 7.84 -6.80
N TYR A 852 2.06 7.09 -5.90
CA TYR A 852 1.30 5.85 -6.19
C TYR A 852 2.03 4.82 -7.09
N PRO A 853 3.23 4.33 -6.71
CA PRO A 853 4.04 3.41 -7.53
C PRO A 853 3.34 2.08 -7.84
N GLU A 854 2.33 1.69 -7.06
CA GLU A 854 1.48 0.51 -7.25
C GLU A 854 0.31 0.70 -8.23
N LEU A 855 0.20 1.88 -8.86
CA LEU A 855 -0.88 2.23 -9.78
C LEU A 855 -0.36 2.68 -11.17
N PRO A 856 -1.04 2.29 -12.28
CA PRO A 856 -2.21 1.41 -12.34
C PRO A 856 -1.89 -0.04 -11.93
N LYS A 857 -2.92 -0.83 -11.57
CA LYS A 857 -2.75 -2.15 -10.91
C LYS A 857 -1.97 -3.19 -11.71
N ASN A 858 -1.93 -3.06 -13.04
CA ASN A 858 -1.15 -3.90 -13.94
C ASN A 858 0.27 -3.37 -14.20
N SER A 859 0.68 -2.26 -13.58
CA SER A 859 2.00 -1.64 -13.78
C SER A 859 3.13 -2.51 -13.22
N ASP A 860 4.17 -2.66 -14.03
CA ASP A 860 5.46 -3.26 -13.67
C ASP A 860 6.55 -2.18 -13.48
N LEU A 861 6.24 -0.88 -13.57
CA LEU A 861 7.24 0.20 -13.67
C LEU A 861 8.34 0.12 -12.60
N VAL A 862 8.01 -0.23 -11.35
CA VAL A 862 8.99 -0.41 -10.27
C VAL A 862 9.95 -1.58 -10.56
N ALA A 863 9.47 -2.69 -11.11
CA ALA A 863 10.28 -3.82 -11.53
C ALA A 863 11.11 -3.47 -12.79
N LEU A 864 10.51 -2.80 -13.77
CA LEU A 864 11.20 -2.35 -14.99
C LEU A 864 12.41 -1.44 -14.69
N MET A 865 12.36 -0.66 -13.60
CA MET A 865 13.47 0.17 -13.13
C MET A 865 14.55 -0.60 -12.34
N ILE A 866 14.31 -1.87 -11.99
CA ILE A 866 15.22 -2.74 -11.23
C ILE A 866 15.96 -3.77 -12.12
N GLY A 867 15.39 -4.13 -13.28
CA GLY A 867 15.91 -5.16 -14.22
C GLY A 867 17.00 -4.71 -15.20
#